data_AF-A0A0H5R767-F1
#
_entry.id   AF-A0A0H5R767-F1
#
_cell.length_a   1.000
_cell.length_b   1.000
_cell.length_c   1.000
_cell.angle_alpha   90.00
_cell.angle_beta   90.00
_cell.angle_gamma   90.00
#
_symmetry.space_group_name_H-M   'P 1'
#
loop_
_entity.id
_entity.type
_entity.pdbx_description
1 polymer ?
#
loop_
_entity_poly.entity_id
_entity_poly.type
_entity_poly.pdbx_seq_one_letter_code
_entity_poly.pdbx_strand_id
1 'polypeptide(L)'
;MWRSAVNSSPLRSPEMGTNGMTADRAKVIRELHDQMYNAEDFETWHQAAILLDILECRELWKVKPDSPFYDHALVQKTVEKLEEARNSNDFPALAYHLRNSLHRNFGGLENIQLYEHTHAGTKHLLEQYVKEVVTSMEYLVNSGDIGMTIQQKLGFFKEIRRLYGRSALLLSGGAAFGIYHLGVIKALVNAGLLPRVISGSSAGSIVASIIAVKTDQELPEFFNAEAVQLDFFGEDDTIFTKMKRFFREGVVLDIDNIRTSFRGYLGDITFLEAYERTGRTLNITVTHAIRLKKGARLLNHLTAPQVVIWSAACASCAAPGLFKPVHILAKTKEGDLVPFEATAQHYLDGSYFNDLPIDELSELFCVNFTIVSQVNPYVIPFIRGLRTRPPAQPGQNRMLWMYDKLSDFVKSEVQHRCVQAAELGIAPKILEFLVPIINQGYSGDITIVPDLRNDYRNYMHIISNPSDEVIQDAVLCGMRSTWPALAMIANHYSIERTIFEAVERLRVECSRRNSQDMSLVHPEFKALAHLHMLNANIASDPRELDAKHGQLATITIAALDRPGLLADISLTLAKIGLLVKNARMMTSGSWAFHVFNVRVAKLQHEHEKSFIDAIHTVFENLLFDEQAQIQVRICPDHDDDLTIDLDLLGFRREEIPAIANIDLQAPTTMRRIRSADSIIKLDNQ
;
A
#
# COMPACT_ATOMS: atom_id res chain seq x y z
N MET A 1 -4.64 -33.26 25.79
CA MET A 1 -5.83 -33.83 26.48
C MET A 1 -7.11 -33.62 25.65
N TRP A 2 -7.11 -33.98 24.36
CA TRP A 2 -8.21 -33.67 23.41
C TRP A 2 -8.72 -34.91 22.66
N ARG A 3 -8.58 -36.11 23.25
CA ARG A 3 -9.01 -37.40 22.65
C ARG A 3 -9.86 -38.31 23.55
N SER A 4 -10.26 -37.89 24.74
CA SER A 4 -11.03 -38.75 25.67
C SER A 4 -12.51 -38.41 25.81
N ALA A 5 -13.08 -37.51 24.99
CA ALA A 5 -14.44 -36.99 25.18
C ALA A 5 -15.40 -37.26 24.01
N VAL A 6 -15.15 -38.26 23.15
CA VAL A 6 -15.95 -38.49 21.93
C VAL A 6 -16.77 -39.80 21.95
N ASN A 7 -16.68 -40.64 22.98
CA ASN A 7 -17.49 -41.86 23.04
C ASN A 7 -18.44 -41.89 24.25
N SER A 8 -19.63 -41.29 24.10
CA SER A 8 -20.85 -41.80 24.75
C SER A 8 -22.11 -41.36 23.98
N SER A 9 -22.99 -42.34 23.75
CA SER A 9 -24.21 -42.33 22.92
C SER A 9 -25.31 -41.35 23.43
N PRO A 10 -26.41 -41.14 22.67
CA PRO A 10 -27.23 -39.92 22.75
C PRO A 10 -28.10 -39.91 24.01
N LEU A 11 -27.89 -38.90 24.86
CA LEU A 11 -28.74 -38.64 26.02
C LEU A 11 -30.10 -38.11 25.54
N ARG A 12 -31.15 -38.90 25.85
CA ARG A 12 -32.55 -38.50 25.79
C ARG A 12 -32.75 -37.18 26.55
N SER A 13 -33.55 -36.30 25.96
CA SER A 13 -34.05 -35.06 26.53
C SER A 13 -34.74 -35.28 27.89
N PRO A 14 -34.32 -34.60 28.97
CA PRO A 14 -35.13 -34.51 30.17
C PRO A 14 -36.06 -33.30 30.05
N GLU A 15 -37.37 -33.55 30.04
CA GLU A 15 -38.36 -32.56 30.44
C GLU A 15 -38.08 -32.19 31.91
N MET A 16 -37.51 -31.02 32.15
CA MET A 16 -37.32 -30.45 33.49
C MET A 16 -37.74 -28.97 33.53
N GLY A 17 -38.43 -28.61 34.61
CA GLY A 17 -39.21 -27.38 34.79
C GLY A 17 -38.49 -26.07 34.44
N THR A 18 -39.21 -25.20 33.74
CA THR A 18 -38.67 -24.10 32.93
C THR A 18 -38.55 -22.74 33.62
N ASN A 19 -38.84 -22.60 34.92
CA ASN A 19 -38.92 -21.27 35.56
C ASN A 19 -37.79 -20.92 36.54
N GLY A 20 -36.95 -21.87 36.97
CA GLY A 20 -35.84 -21.61 37.90
C GLY A 20 -34.47 -21.45 37.23
N MET A 21 -34.19 -22.20 36.16
CA MET A 21 -32.91 -22.20 35.43
C MET A 21 -32.68 -20.95 34.56
N THR A 22 -33.73 -20.20 34.25
CA THR A 22 -33.67 -19.03 33.36
C THR A 22 -33.14 -17.78 34.06
N ALA A 23 -33.43 -17.60 35.36
CA ALA A 23 -32.99 -16.44 36.13
C ALA A 23 -31.48 -16.46 36.40
N ASP A 24 -30.92 -17.64 36.72
CA ASP A 24 -29.50 -17.79 37.02
C ASP A 24 -28.64 -17.62 35.75
N ARG A 25 -29.10 -18.18 34.62
CA ARG A 25 -28.46 -17.95 33.30
C ARG A 25 -28.48 -16.47 32.90
N ALA A 26 -29.59 -15.76 33.09
CA ALA A 26 -29.68 -14.32 32.79
C ALA A 26 -28.83 -13.46 33.74
N LYS A 27 -28.56 -13.92 34.96
CA LYS A 27 -27.63 -13.27 35.88
C LYS A 27 -26.19 -13.45 35.41
N VAL A 28 -25.78 -14.68 35.09
CA VAL A 28 -24.44 -14.98 34.58
C VAL A 28 -24.14 -14.25 33.26
N ILE A 29 -25.11 -14.17 32.34
CA ILE A 29 -24.96 -13.40 31.11
C ILE A 29 -24.67 -11.92 31.43
N ARG A 30 -25.39 -11.31 32.37
CA ARG A 30 -25.13 -9.92 32.78
C ARG A 30 -23.75 -9.75 33.41
N GLU A 31 -23.36 -10.65 34.31
CA GLU A 31 -22.03 -10.64 34.94
C GLU A 31 -20.91 -10.75 33.90
N LEU A 32 -21.06 -11.58 32.86
CA LEU A 32 -20.08 -11.70 31.78
C LEU A 32 -20.06 -10.46 30.87
N HIS A 33 -21.21 -9.84 30.60
CA HIS A 33 -21.26 -8.56 29.89
C HIS A 33 -20.54 -7.46 30.68
N ASP A 34 -20.74 -7.41 31.99
CA ASP A 34 -20.04 -6.48 32.88
C ASP A 34 -18.53 -6.78 32.93
N GLN A 35 -18.13 -8.06 32.90
CA GLN A 35 -16.74 -8.47 32.82
C GLN A 35 -16.10 -8.03 31.48
N MET A 36 -16.79 -8.19 30.35
CA MET A 36 -16.31 -7.67 29.06
C MET A 36 -16.19 -6.14 29.08
N TYR A 37 -17.16 -5.44 29.67
CA TYR A 37 -17.16 -3.99 29.73
C TYR A 37 -16.03 -3.44 30.62
N ASN A 38 -15.69 -4.13 31.71
CA ASN A 38 -14.66 -3.73 32.66
C ASN A 38 -13.29 -4.40 32.44
N ALA A 39 -13.11 -5.21 31.40
CA ALA A 39 -11.87 -5.93 31.15
C ALA A 39 -10.68 -4.98 30.89
N GLU A 40 -9.56 -5.19 31.57
CA GLU A 40 -8.34 -4.37 31.41
C GLU A 40 -7.42 -4.90 30.30
N ASP A 41 -7.55 -6.18 29.97
CA ASP A 41 -6.75 -6.89 28.99
C ASP A 41 -7.62 -7.70 28.00
N PHE A 42 -7.01 -8.02 26.86
CA PHE A 42 -7.70 -8.77 25.80
C PHE A 42 -8.03 -10.20 26.20
N GLU A 43 -7.22 -10.88 27.01
CA GLU A 43 -7.43 -12.29 27.38
C GLU A 43 -8.67 -12.43 28.25
N THR A 44 -8.81 -11.59 29.28
CA THR A 44 -9.99 -11.52 30.15
C THR A 44 -11.25 -11.23 29.34
N TRP A 45 -11.18 -10.24 28.43
CA TRP A 45 -12.29 -9.92 27.53
C TRP A 45 -12.65 -11.10 26.62
N HIS A 46 -11.66 -11.76 26.04
CA HIS A 46 -11.85 -12.85 25.07
C HIS A 46 -12.43 -14.10 25.74
N GLN A 47 -11.99 -14.44 26.95
CA GLN A 47 -12.56 -15.54 27.73
C GLN A 47 -14.03 -15.28 28.05
N ALA A 48 -14.38 -14.07 28.51
CA ALA A 48 -15.76 -13.71 28.77
C ALA A 48 -16.63 -13.75 27.49
N ALA A 49 -16.08 -13.29 26.36
CA ALA A 49 -16.74 -13.33 25.06
C ALA A 49 -17.04 -14.76 24.59
N ILE A 50 -16.10 -15.69 24.75
CA ILE A 50 -16.30 -17.11 24.42
C ILE A 50 -17.38 -17.73 25.31
N LEU A 51 -17.35 -17.46 26.62
CA LEU A 51 -18.36 -17.97 27.56
C LEU A 51 -19.76 -17.45 27.22
N LEU A 52 -19.88 -16.18 26.81
CA LEU A 52 -21.14 -15.62 26.32
C LEU A 52 -21.62 -16.30 25.05
N ASP A 53 -20.73 -16.54 24.08
CA ASP A 53 -21.09 -17.26 22.85
C ASP A 53 -21.63 -18.68 23.13
N ILE A 54 -21.06 -19.37 24.12
CA ILE A 54 -21.55 -20.68 24.58
C ILE A 54 -22.91 -20.54 25.25
N LEU A 55 -23.04 -19.60 26.19
CA LEU A 55 -24.28 -19.38 26.95
C LEU A 55 -25.42 -18.82 26.12
N GLU A 56 -25.18 -18.19 24.99
CA GLU A 56 -26.20 -17.69 24.07
C GLU A 56 -26.42 -18.62 22.87
N CYS A 57 -25.79 -19.81 22.89
CA CYS A 57 -25.85 -20.81 21.82
C CYS A 57 -25.35 -20.29 20.46
N ARG A 58 -24.52 -19.25 20.43
CA ARG A 58 -23.92 -18.69 19.21
C ARG A 58 -22.81 -19.59 18.65
N GLU A 59 -22.21 -20.43 19.46
CA GLU A 59 -21.20 -21.40 19.02
C GLU A 59 -21.76 -22.42 18.00
N LEU A 60 -23.01 -22.85 18.17
CA LEU A 60 -23.70 -23.72 17.20
C LEU A 60 -23.86 -23.05 15.83
N TRP A 61 -23.93 -21.71 15.80
CA TRP A 61 -23.96 -20.96 14.56
C TRP A 61 -22.59 -20.92 13.88
N LYS A 62 -21.46 -20.91 14.61
CA LYS A 62 -20.11 -20.95 14.02
C LYS A 62 -19.83 -22.27 13.31
N VAL A 63 -20.33 -23.37 13.88
CA VAL A 63 -20.18 -24.73 13.35
C VAL A 63 -20.96 -24.95 12.06
N LYS A 64 -22.16 -24.37 11.94
CA LYS A 64 -22.97 -24.48 10.73
C LYS A 64 -22.41 -23.56 9.64
N PRO A 65 -22.00 -24.07 8.47
CA PRO A 65 -21.51 -23.22 7.38
C PRO A 65 -22.58 -22.24 6.87
N ASP A 66 -23.83 -22.68 6.81
CA ASP A 66 -24.91 -21.90 6.19
C ASP A 66 -25.12 -20.53 6.86
N SER A 67 -25.17 -19.50 6.03
CA SER A 67 -25.48 -18.13 6.43
C SER A 67 -25.93 -17.33 5.20
N PRO A 68 -26.89 -16.41 5.33
CA PRO A 68 -27.28 -15.52 4.24
C PRO A 68 -26.23 -14.44 3.92
N PHE A 69 -25.23 -14.28 4.79
CA PHE A 69 -24.27 -13.16 4.71
C PHE A 69 -23.06 -13.45 3.80
N TYR A 70 -22.88 -14.71 3.36
CA TYR A 70 -21.78 -15.13 2.49
C TYR A 70 -22.14 -16.40 1.71
N ASP A 71 -21.46 -16.64 0.59
CA ASP A 71 -21.59 -17.84 -0.23
C ASP A 71 -20.75 -18.99 0.35
N HIS A 72 -21.32 -19.66 1.34
CA HIS A 72 -20.68 -20.80 2.02
C HIS A 72 -20.33 -21.94 1.06
N ALA A 73 -21.13 -22.19 0.03
CA ALA A 73 -20.90 -23.27 -0.93
C ALA A 73 -19.68 -22.99 -1.81
N LEU A 74 -19.54 -21.75 -2.30
CA LEU A 74 -18.36 -21.30 -3.04
C LEU A 74 -17.10 -21.42 -2.19
N VAL A 75 -17.15 -20.93 -0.94
CA VAL A 75 -16.01 -20.94 -0.02
C VAL A 75 -15.58 -22.36 0.31
N GLN A 76 -16.52 -23.24 0.68
CA GLN A 76 -16.23 -24.63 0.98
C GLN A 76 -15.58 -25.36 -0.21
N LYS A 77 -16.17 -25.23 -1.41
CA LYS A 77 -15.60 -25.82 -2.63
C LYS A 77 -14.20 -25.30 -2.95
N THR A 78 -13.91 -24.06 -2.59
CA THR A 78 -12.60 -23.44 -2.83
C THR A 78 -11.56 -23.99 -1.87
N VAL A 79 -11.92 -24.16 -0.60
CA VAL A 79 -11.07 -24.83 0.40
C VAL A 79 -10.73 -26.25 -0.04
N GLU A 80 -11.74 -27.05 -0.42
CA GLU A 80 -11.55 -28.43 -0.88
C GLU A 80 -10.59 -28.50 -2.08
N LYS A 81 -10.72 -27.59 -3.05
CA LYS A 81 -9.84 -27.53 -4.23
C LYS A 81 -8.41 -27.10 -3.91
N LEU A 82 -8.23 -26.17 -2.99
CA LEU A 82 -6.90 -25.76 -2.53
C LEU A 82 -6.20 -26.92 -1.80
N GLU A 83 -6.93 -27.60 -0.91
CA GLU A 83 -6.44 -28.78 -0.20
C GLU A 83 -6.06 -29.91 -1.17
N GLU A 84 -6.92 -30.20 -2.16
CA GLU A 84 -6.67 -31.22 -3.18
C GLU A 84 -5.42 -30.90 -4.02
N ALA A 85 -5.32 -29.69 -4.55
CA ALA A 85 -4.17 -29.25 -5.35
C ALA A 85 -2.86 -29.26 -4.54
N ARG A 86 -2.93 -28.89 -3.25
CA ARG A 86 -1.77 -28.93 -2.36
C ARG A 86 -1.33 -30.37 -2.06
N ASN A 87 -2.28 -31.27 -1.77
CA ASN A 87 -1.97 -32.67 -1.47
C ASN A 87 -1.48 -33.46 -2.69
N SER A 88 -1.91 -33.08 -3.90
CA SER A 88 -1.46 -33.68 -5.16
C SER A 88 -0.16 -33.08 -5.71
N ASN A 89 0.38 -32.03 -5.09
CA ASN A 89 1.51 -31.24 -5.58
C ASN A 89 1.29 -30.59 -6.96
N ASP A 90 0.03 -30.28 -7.30
CA ASP A 90 -0.32 -29.59 -8.55
C ASP A 90 -0.18 -28.07 -8.37
N PHE A 91 1.06 -27.57 -8.56
CA PHE A 91 1.37 -26.15 -8.41
C PHE A 91 0.60 -25.23 -9.38
N PRO A 92 0.44 -25.56 -10.68
CA PRO A 92 -0.40 -24.78 -11.58
C PRO A 92 -1.86 -24.68 -11.12
N ALA A 93 -2.48 -25.79 -10.70
CA ALA A 93 -3.84 -25.76 -10.17
C ALA A 93 -3.94 -24.95 -8.88
N LEU A 94 -2.96 -25.07 -7.99
CA LEU A 94 -2.88 -24.31 -6.75
C LEU A 94 -2.83 -22.79 -7.02
N ALA A 95 -1.97 -22.36 -7.95
CA ALA A 95 -1.89 -20.95 -8.34
C ALA A 95 -3.18 -20.45 -9.01
N TYR A 96 -3.82 -21.28 -9.83
CA TYR A 96 -5.11 -20.95 -10.44
C TYR A 96 -6.21 -20.74 -9.39
N HIS A 97 -6.32 -21.65 -8.42
CA HIS A 97 -7.32 -21.53 -7.35
C HIS A 97 -7.04 -20.34 -6.42
N LEU A 98 -5.79 -20.13 -6.03
CA LEU A 98 -5.39 -18.95 -5.24
C LEU A 98 -5.73 -17.64 -5.97
N ARG A 99 -5.46 -17.55 -7.27
CA ARG A 99 -5.78 -16.35 -8.05
C ARG A 99 -7.27 -16.04 -8.09
N ASN A 100 -8.11 -17.06 -8.15
CA ASN A 100 -9.56 -16.89 -8.20
C ASN A 100 -10.18 -16.64 -6.82
N SER A 101 -9.50 -17.00 -5.74
CA SER A 101 -10.01 -16.79 -4.37
C SER A 101 -9.53 -15.47 -3.75
N LEU A 102 -8.38 -14.94 -4.20
CA LEU A 102 -7.76 -13.74 -3.65
C LEU A 102 -8.20 -12.47 -4.37
N HIS A 103 -9.45 -12.08 -4.17
CA HIS A 103 -9.95 -10.76 -4.55
C HIS A 103 -10.82 -10.16 -3.45
N ARG A 104 -11.08 -8.85 -3.54
CA ARG A 104 -11.88 -8.12 -2.53
C ARG A 104 -13.22 -8.81 -2.28
N ASN A 105 -13.57 -8.96 -1.01
CA ASN A 105 -14.82 -9.52 -0.54
C ASN A 105 -15.21 -10.85 -1.22
N PHE A 106 -14.24 -11.74 -1.44
CA PHE A 106 -14.47 -13.08 -1.99
C PHE A 106 -15.59 -13.78 -1.22
N GLY A 107 -16.62 -14.24 -1.93
CA GLY A 107 -17.75 -14.95 -1.35
C GLY A 107 -18.54 -14.19 -0.27
N GLY A 108 -18.31 -12.88 -0.06
CA GLY A 108 -18.95 -12.13 1.04
C GLY A 108 -18.26 -12.27 2.41
N LEU A 109 -17.02 -12.77 2.46
CA LEU A 109 -16.31 -13.04 3.72
C LEU A 109 -15.98 -11.79 4.55
N GLU A 110 -16.00 -10.60 3.95
CA GLU A 110 -15.76 -9.32 4.64
C GLU A 110 -17.07 -8.70 5.18
N ASN A 111 -18.19 -9.42 5.13
CA ASN A 111 -19.46 -8.93 5.66
C ASN A 111 -19.41 -8.84 7.20
N ILE A 112 -19.52 -7.61 7.71
CA ILE A 112 -19.49 -7.30 9.15
C ILE A 112 -20.51 -8.09 9.98
N GLN A 113 -21.66 -8.45 9.39
CA GLN A 113 -22.72 -9.18 10.08
C GLN A 113 -22.28 -10.60 10.53
N LEU A 114 -21.27 -11.17 9.87
CA LEU A 114 -20.67 -12.43 10.29
C LEU A 114 -19.93 -12.30 11.63
N TYR A 115 -19.31 -11.15 11.87
CA TYR A 115 -18.53 -10.85 13.06
C TYR A 115 -19.37 -10.22 14.18
N GLU A 116 -20.52 -9.63 13.83
CA GLU A 116 -21.49 -9.13 14.82
C GLU A 116 -22.31 -10.25 15.48
N HIS A 117 -22.52 -11.38 14.78
CA HIS A 117 -23.34 -12.48 15.29
C HIS A 117 -22.72 -13.18 16.50
N THR A 118 -21.39 -13.24 16.61
CA THR A 118 -20.66 -13.94 17.68
C THR A 118 -19.74 -13.00 18.42
N HIS A 119 -19.70 -13.04 19.74
CA HIS A 119 -18.89 -12.15 20.57
C HIS A 119 -17.40 -12.25 20.25
N ALA A 120 -16.89 -13.46 20.01
CA ALA A 120 -15.52 -13.72 19.61
C ALA A 120 -15.45 -14.60 18.34
N GLY A 121 -14.60 -14.22 17.38
CA GLY A 121 -14.41 -14.98 16.14
C GLY A 121 -15.57 -14.86 15.16
N THR A 122 -15.67 -15.81 14.25
CA THR A 122 -16.71 -15.87 13.20
C THR A 122 -17.03 -17.33 12.84
N LYS A 123 -17.57 -17.59 11.64
CA LYS A 123 -17.79 -18.93 11.09
C LYS A 123 -16.48 -19.71 10.97
N HIS A 124 -16.48 -20.98 11.40
CA HIS A 124 -15.30 -21.84 11.27
C HIS A 124 -14.88 -22.08 9.81
N LEU A 125 -15.85 -22.13 8.88
CA LEU A 125 -15.54 -22.27 7.45
C LEU A 125 -14.72 -21.08 6.91
N LEU A 126 -14.99 -19.87 7.40
CA LEU A 126 -14.21 -18.69 7.02
C LEU A 126 -12.79 -18.78 7.59
N GLU A 127 -12.66 -19.14 8.86
CA GLU A 127 -11.35 -19.31 9.51
C GLU A 127 -10.53 -20.43 8.82
N GLN A 128 -11.19 -21.52 8.42
CA GLN A 128 -10.58 -22.60 7.63
C GLN A 128 -10.12 -22.09 6.25
N TYR A 129 -10.93 -21.29 5.56
CA TYR A 129 -10.55 -20.68 4.29
C TYR A 129 -9.30 -19.82 4.40
N VAL A 130 -9.26 -18.91 5.38
CA VAL A 130 -8.09 -18.06 5.62
C VAL A 130 -6.85 -18.90 5.88
N LYS A 131 -6.97 -19.92 6.74
CA LYS A 131 -5.87 -20.84 7.07
C LYS A 131 -5.36 -21.62 5.86
N GLU A 132 -6.25 -22.17 5.04
CA GLU A 132 -5.84 -22.96 3.87
C GLU A 132 -5.20 -22.07 2.80
N VAL A 133 -5.72 -20.85 2.59
CA VAL A 133 -5.12 -19.86 1.68
C VAL A 133 -3.70 -19.48 2.12
N VAL A 134 -3.50 -19.18 3.41
CA VAL A 134 -2.17 -18.87 3.97
C VAL A 134 -1.23 -20.06 3.82
N THR A 135 -1.68 -21.26 4.19
CA THR A 135 -0.88 -22.48 4.09
C THR A 135 -0.50 -22.80 2.64
N SER A 136 -1.42 -22.61 1.70
CA SER A 136 -1.19 -22.80 0.26
C SER A 136 -0.19 -21.80 -0.31
N MET A 137 -0.25 -20.54 0.09
CA MET A 137 0.74 -19.53 -0.31
C MET A 137 2.13 -19.85 0.25
N GLU A 138 2.23 -20.21 1.54
CA GLU A 138 3.49 -20.61 2.17
C GLU A 138 4.08 -21.86 1.50
N TYR A 139 3.23 -22.84 1.16
CA TYR A 139 3.64 -24.04 0.44
C TYR A 139 4.21 -23.71 -0.95
N LEU A 140 3.56 -22.80 -1.68
CA LEU A 140 4.03 -22.35 -2.99
C LEU A 140 5.37 -21.59 -2.90
N VAL A 141 5.58 -20.78 -1.86
CA VAL A 141 6.85 -20.07 -1.63
C VAL A 141 7.96 -21.05 -1.25
N ASN A 142 7.68 -22.01 -0.36
CA ASN A 142 8.68 -22.95 0.17
C ASN A 142 9.10 -24.06 -0.79
N SER A 143 8.36 -24.27 -1.89
CA SER A 143 8.65 -25.32 -2.87
C SER A 143 9.82 -25.03 -3.83
N GLY A 144 10.56 -23.92 -3.66
CA GLY A 144 11.75 -23.62 -4.49
C GLY A 144 11.40 -23.44 -5.97
N ASP A 145 12.11 -24.12 -6.88
CA ASP A 145 11.78 -24.13 -8.32
C ASP A 145 10.85 -25.28 -8.74
N ILE A 146 10.32 -26.04 -7.79
CA ILE A 146 9.45 -27.18 -8.12
C ILE A 146 8.12 -26.61 -8.66
N GLY A 147 7.77 -27.02 -9.88
CA GLY A 147 6.54 -26.64 -10.58
C GLY A 147 6.53 -25.25 -11.20
N MET A 148 7.13 -24.25 -10.54
CA MET A 148 7.27 -22.87 -11.01
C MET A 148 8.61 -22.28 -10.62
N THR A 149 9.23 -21.51 -11.50
CA THR A 149 10.49 -20.80 -11.17
C THR A 149 10.26 -19.71 -10.12
N ILE A 150 11.29 -19.34 -9.37
CA ILE A 150 11.19 -18.26 -8.38
C ILE A 150 10.73 -16.93 -9.01
N GLN A 151 11.17 -16.65 -10.25
CA GLN A 151 10.76 -15.45 -10.99
C GLN A 151 9.26 -15.46 -11.33
N GLN A 152 8.74 -16.62 -11.77
CA GLN A 152 7.30 -16.80 -12.01
C GLN A 152 6.49 -16.64 -10.73
N LYS A 153 6.95 -17.22 -9.61
CA LYS A 153 6.33 -17.05 -8.29
C LYS A 153 6.34 -15.59 -7.85
N LEU A 154 7.46 -14.89 -8.02
CA LEU A 154 7.56 -13.46 -7.69
C LEU A 154 6.61 -12.61 -8.53
N GLY A 155 6.48 -12.91 -9.83
CA GLY A 155 5.49 -12.29 -10.71
C GLY A 155 4.07 -12.52 -10.22
N PHE A 156 3.72 -13.78 -9.95
CA PHE A 156 2.43 -14.19 -9.40
C PHE A 156 2.08 -13.44 -8.11
N PHE A 157 2.95 -13.46 -7.09
CA PHE A 157 2.66 -12.78 -5.82
C PHE A 157 2.62 -11.25 -5.95
N LYS A 158 3.36 -10.65 -6.87
CA LYS A 158 3.24 -9.21 -7.19
C LYS A 158 1.87 -8.88 -7.79
N GLU A 159 1.34 -9.73 -8.67
CA GLU A 159 0.00 -9.59 -9.24
C GLU A 159 -1.08 -9.77 -8.18
N ILE A 160 -1.00 -10.85 -7.39
CA ILE A 160 -1.93 -11.12 -6.29
C ILE A 160 -1.95 -9.96 -5.29
N ARG A 161 -0.78 -9.38 -4.95
CA ARG A 161 -0.71 -8.20 -4.08
C ARG A 161 -1.46 -6.99 -4.64
N ARG A 162 -1.50 -6.82 -5.97
CA ARG A 162 -2.27 -5.73 -6.62
C ARG A 162 -3.78 -6.04 -6.64
N LEU A 163 -4.15 -7.30 -6.85
CA LEU A 163 -5.55 -7.75 -6.88
C LEU A 163 -6.20 -7.74 -5.49
N TYR A 164 -5.48 -8.25 -4.49
CA TYR A 164 -5.96 -8.35 -3.11
C TYR A 164 -5.92 -7.00 -2.40
N GLY A 165 -5.03 -6.08 -2.77
CA GLY A 165 -4.93 -4.74 -2.19
C GLY A 165 -4.20 -4.69 -0.84
N ARG A 166 -4.45 -3.63 -0.08
CA ARG A 166 -3.82 -3.34 1.21
C ARG A 166 -4.82 -2.80 2.23
N SER A 167 -4.51 -3.05 3.50
CA SER A 167 -5.22 -2.43 4.62
C SER A 167 -4.66 -1.04 4.94
N ALA A 168 -5.54 -0.13 5.37
CA ALA A 168 -5.13 1.15 5.95
C ALA A 168 -5.86 1.44 7.27
N LEU A 169 -5.14 2.06 8.21
CA LEU A 169 -5.71 2.61 9.44
C LEU A 169 -5.96 4.11 9.24
N LEU A 170 -7.21 4.54 9.38
CA LEU A 170 -7.62 5.94 9.25
C LEU A 170 -8.06 6.48 10.62
N LEU A 171 -7.42 7.54 11.08
CA LEU A 171 -7.70 8.21 12.35
C LEU A 171 -8.40 9.54 12.06
N SER A 172 -9.67 9.63 12.45
CA SER A 172 -10.49 10.82 12.20
C SER A 172 -10.04 12.03 13.03
N GLY A 173 -10.58 13.20 12.70
CA GLY A 173 -10.61 14.33 13.62
C GLY A 173 -11.45 14.06 14.88
N GLY A 174 -11.29 14.93 15.89
CA GLY A 174 -12.13 14.92 17.10
C GLY A 174 -11.57 15.65 18.33
N ALA A 175 -10.64 16.59 18.15
CA ALA A 175 -10.03 17.37 19.23
C ALA A 175 -9.46 16.47 20.36
N ALA A 176 -9.77 16.72 21.64
CA ALA A 176 -9.22 15.91 22.75
C ALA A 176 -9.62 14.43 22.71
N PHE A 177 -10.67 14.04 21.97
CA PHE A 177 -11.00 12.63 21.76
C PHE A 177 -10.01 11.89 20.83
N GLY A 178 -9.02 12.58 20.25
CA GLY A 178 -7.92 11.92 19.57
C GLY A 178 -7.16 10.91 20.45
N ILE A 179 -7.25 11.02 21.78
CA ILE A 179 -6.59 10.11 22.71
C ILE A 179 -7.13 8.68 22.61
N TYR A 180 -8.41 8.49 22.25
CA TYR A 180 -8.97 7.15 22.04
C TYR A 180 -8.25 6.40 20.90
N HIS A 181 -7.68 7.10 19.93
CA HIS A 181 -6.87 6.46 18.87
C HIS A 181 -5.66 5.73 19.43
N LEU A 182 -5.05 6.21 20.51
CA LEU A 182 -3.92 5.52 21.16
C LEU A 182 -4.35 4.14 21.65
N GLY A 183 -5.55 4.02 22.20
CA GLY A 183 -6.15 2.74 22.58
C GLY A 183 -6.38 1.79 21.42
N VAL A 184 -6.93 2.30 20.31
CA VAL A 184 -7.13 1.51 19.09
C VAL A 184 -5.79 1.00 18.55
N ILE A 185 -4.78 1.86 18.46
CA ILE A 185 -3.46 1.49 17.97
C ILE A 185 -2.79 0.50 18.93
N LYS A 186 -2.88 0.71 20.25
CA LYS A 186 -2.34 -0.22 21.25
C LYS A 186 -2.94 -1.61 21.10
N ALA A 187 -4.25 -1.72 20.89
CA ALA A 187 -4.90 -3.01 20.63
C ALA A 187 -4.40 -3.67 19.34
N LEU A 188 -4.25 -2.91 18.25
CA LEU A 188 -3.73 -3.43 16.98
C LEU A 188 -2.26 -3.85 17.08
N VAL A 189 -1.42 -3.07 17.77
CA VAL A 189 0.00 -3.38 18.01
C VAL A 189 0.13 -4.64 18.86
N ASN A 190 -0.62 -4.75 19.97
CA ASN A 190 -0.60 -5.94 20.83
C ASN A 190 -1.02 -7.21 20.07
N ALA A 191 -1.93 -7.09 19.10
CA ALA A 191 -2.36 -8.19 18.25
C ALA A 191 -1.42 -8.44 17.04
N GLY A 192 -0.44 -7.57 16.77
CA GLY A 192 0.40 -7.65 15.57
C GLY A 192 -0.35 -7.39 14.26
N LEU A 193 -1.40 -6.56 14.31
CA LEU A 193 -2.35 -6.28 13.22
C LEU A 193 -2.33 -4.82 12.75
N LEU A 194 -1.30 -4.04 13.11
CA LEU A 194 -1.20 -2.63 12.68
C LEU A 194 -0.91 -2.53 11.16
N PRO A 195 -1.78 -1.89 10.36
CA PRO A 195 -1.53 -1.70 8.94
C PRO A 195 -0.31 -0.79 8.68
N ARG A 196 0.37 -1.01 7.55
CA ARG A 196 1.52 -0.16 7.15
C ARG A 196 1.11 1.19 6.58
N VAL A 197 -0.11 1.30 6.04
CA VAL A 197 -0.67 2.58 5.57
C VAL A 197 -1.48 3.19 6.70
N ILE A 198 -1.05 4.35 7.18
CA ILE A 198 -1.71 5.07 8.27
C ILE A 198 -2.09 6.45 7.74
N SER A 199 -3.33 6.85 7.95
CA SER A 199 -3.81 8.18 7.63
C SER A 199 -4.42 8.83 8.86
N GLY A 200 -4.17 10.13 9.03
CA GLY A 200 -4.78 10.90 10.11
C GLY A 200 -5.19 12.29 9.65
N SER A 201 -6.30 12.77 10.19
CA SER A 201 -6.76 14.15 10.04
C SER A 201 -6.90 14.82 11.40
N SER A 202 -6.56 16.11 11.50
CA SER A 202 -6.66 16.88 12.75
C SER A 202 -5.98 16.15 13.92
N ALA A 203 -6.65 15.92 15.05
CA ALA A 203 -6.12 15.15 16.18
C ALA A 203 -5.59 13.75 15.78
N GLY A 204 -6.21 13.07 14.82
CA GLY A 204 -5.74 11.80 14.27
C GLY A 204 -4.40 11.91 13.54
N SER A 205 -4.09 13.06 12.93
CA SER A 205 -2.80 13.32 12.25
C SER A 205 -1.64 13.38 13.24
N ILE A 206 -1.90 13.89 14.45
CA ILE A 206 -0.92 13.95 15.54
C ILE A 206 -0.55 12.52 15.95
N VAL A 207 -1.56 11.72 16.29
CA VAL A 207 -1.36 10.33 16.73
C VAL A 207 -0.73 9.49 15.62
N ALA A 208 -1.22 9.60 14.38
CA ALA A 208 -0.66 8.91 13.22
C ALA A 208 0.83 9.19 13.02
N SER A 209 1.24 10.46 13.17
CA SER A 209 2.64 10.86 12.99
C SER A 209 3.56 10.29 14.06
N ILE A 210 3.14 10.29 15.33
CA ILE A 210 3.94 9.72 16.44
C ILE A 210 4.20 8.24 16.20
N ILE A 211 3.19 7.52 15.73
CA ILE A 211 3.28 6.08 15.47
C ILE A 211 4.07 5.79 14.20
N ALA A 212 3.95 6.62 13.16
CA ALA A 212 4.62 6.41 11.88
C ALA A 212 6.15 6.58 11.94
N VAL A 213 6.69 7.31 12.93
CA VAL A 213 8.15 7.50 13.08
C VAL A 213 8.82 6.45 13.98
N LYS A 214 8.03 5.63 14.68
CA LYS A 214 8.52 4.59 15.62
C LYS A 214 8.60 3.24 14.93
N THR A 215 9.67 2.48 15.12
CA THR A 215 9.78 1.12 14.56
C THR A 215 8.86 0.12 15.29
N ASP A 216 8.63 -1.08 14.73
CA ASP A 216 7.85 -2.13 15.40
C ASP A 216 8.41 -2.51 16.79
N GLN A 217 9.72 -2.32 17.03
CA GLN A 217 10.37 -2.57 18.32
C GLN A 217 10.16 -1.45 19.34
N GLU A 218 10.07 -0.19 18.87
CA GLU A 218 9.89 0.99 19.72
C GLU A 218 8.42 1.20 20.14
N LEU A 219 7.46 0.63 19.40
CA LEU A 219 6.02 0.81 19.66
C LEU A 219 5.56 0.21 21.00
N PRO A 220 5.92 -1.03 21.38
CA PRO A 220 5.58 -1.57 22.70
C PRO A 220 6.13 -0.73 23.85
N GLU A 221 7.37 -0.25 23.74
CA GLU A 221 8.00 0.61 24.74
C GLU A 221 7.26 1.93 24.90
N PHE A 222 6.82 2.54 23.79
CA PHE A 222 6.01 3.75 23.80
C PHE A 222 4.69 3.60 24.57
N PHE A 223 4.02 2.43 24.46
CA PHE A 223 2.76 2.17 25.17
C PHE A 223 2.93 1.70 26.61
N ASN A 224 4.15 1.35 27.02
CA ASN A 224 4.50 0.93 28.37
C ASN A 224 5.08 2.08 29.21
N ALA A 225 5.66 3.10 28.57
CA ALA A 225 6.07 4.32 29.24
C ALA A 225 4.82 5.04 29.77
N GLU A 226 4.68 5.14 31.09
CA GLU A 226 3.51 5.73 31.80
C GLU A 226 3.25 7.23 31.52
N ALA A 227 3.90 7.85 30.54
CA ALA A 227 3.79 9.29 30.29
C ALA A 227 3.71 9.57 28.79
N VAL A 228 2.52 9.39 28.21
CA VAL A 228 2.15 10.15 27.01
C VAL A 228 1.64 11.51 27.50
N GLN A 229 2.56 12.33 28.02
CA GLN A 229 2.28 13.72 28.41
C GLN A 229 2.14 14.55 27.15
N LEU A 230 0.93 14.56 26.60
CA LEU A 230 0.60 15.38 25.46
C LEU A 230 -0.01 16.68 25.94
N ASP A 231 0.83 17.63 26.31
CA ASP A 231 0.42 19.00 26.60
C ASP A 231 0.05 19.73 25.30
N PHE A 232 -1.13 19.43 24.77
CA PHE A 232 -1.65 20.03 23.54
C PHE A 232 -2.30 21.39 23.77
N PHE A 233 -2.91 21.61 24.93
CA PHE A 233 -3.72 22.80 25.22
C PHE A 233 -3.03 23.83 26.14
N GLY A 234 -1.82 23.54 26.64
CA GLY A 234 -1.02 24.40 27.52
C GLY A 234 -1.53 24.46 28.97
N GLU A 235 -0.60 24.45 29.95
CA GLU A 235 -0.92 24.45 31.39
C GLU A 235 -1.63 25.74 31.87
N ASP A 236 -1.46 26.87 31.16
CA ASP A 236 -1.92 28.20 31.62
C ASP A 236 -3.22 28.73 30.93
N ASP A 237 -3.87 27.95 30.07
CA ASP A 237 -4.96 28.43 29.21
C ASP A 237 -6.34 28.40 29.92
N THR A 238 -6.52 29.34 30.87
CA THR A 238 -7.80 29.56 31.57
C THR A 238 -8.93 29.90 30.58
N ILE A 239 -10.19 29.53 30.88
CA ILE A 239 -11.39 29.83 30.06
C ILE A 239 -11.45 31.33 29.67
N PHE A 240 -11.06 32.23 30.58
CA PHE A 240 -11.00 33.66 30.33
C PHE A 240 -9.94 34.06 29.28
N THR A 241 -8.77 33.42 29.29
CA THR A 241 -7.71 33.61 28.29
C THR A 241 -8.17 33.13 26.90
N LYS A 242 -8.86 31.98 26.85
CA LYS A 242 -9.49 31.44 25.63
C LYS A 242 -10.55 32.38 25.06
N MET A 243 -11.45 32.90 25.89
CA MET A 243 -12.45 33.89 25.47
C MET A 243 -11.82 35.20 24.99
N LYS A 244 -10.82 35.72 25.73
CA LYS A 244 -10.10 36.94 25.34
C LYS A 244 -9.38 36.78 24.01
N ARG A 245 -8.76 35.61 23.76
CA ARG A 245 -8.11 35.29 22.48
C ARG A 245 -9.13 35.17 21.36
N PHE A 246 -10.29 34.55 21.61
CA PHE A 246 -11.37 34.47 20.63
C PHE A 246 -11.88 35.87 20.21
N PHE A 247 -12.14 36.77 21.16
CA PHE A 247 -12.60 38.12 20.85
C PHE A 247 -11.53 39.01 20.19
N ARG A 248 -10.24 38.77 20.46
CA ARG A 248 -9.13 39.57 19.90
C ARG A 248 -8.63 39.06 18.54
N GLU A 249 -8.54 37.74 18.39
CA GLU A 249 -7.82 37.09 17.30
C GLU A 249 -8.69 36.13 16.49
N GLY A 250 -9.94 35.88 16.92
CA GLY A 250 -10.87 34.97 16.26
C GLY A 250 -10.55 33.48 16.45
N VAL A 251 -9.62 33.14 17.35
CA VAL A 251 -9.20 31.75 17.64
C VAL A 251 -9.17 31.47 19.14
N VAL A 252 -9.46 30.23 19.52
CA VAL A 252 -9.57 29.82 20.93
C VAL A 252 -8.23 29.33 21.49
N LEU A 253 -7.42 28.62 20.69
CA LEU A 253 -6.21 27.93 21.12
C LEU A 253 -4.97 28.41 20.35
N ASP A 254 -3.80 28.26 20.99
CA ASP A 254 -2.51 28.58 20.37
C ASP A 254 -1.88 27.35 19.71
N ILE A 255 -1.56 27.47 18.42
CA ILE A 255 -0.93 26.40 17.64
C ILE A 255 0.55 26.25 18.00
N ASP A 256 1.19 27.28 18.56
CA ASP A 256 2.61 27.24 18.92
C ASP A 256 2.89 26.28 20.09
N ASN A 257 1.90 26.03 20.97
CA ASN A 257 2.00 25.01 22.02
C ASN A 257 2.06 23.61 21.40
N ILE A 258 1.12 23.30 20.50
CA ILE A 258 1.13 22.03 19.76
C ILE A 258 2.42 21.88 18.97
N ARG A 259 2.85 22.94 18.27
CA ARG A 259 4.11 22.95 17.51
C ARG A 259 5.32 22.62 18.38
N THR A 260 5.44 23.23 19.55
CA THR A 260 6.62 23.07 20.44
C THR A 260 6.65 21.66 21.02
N SER A 261 5.52 21.20 21.58
CA SER A 261 5.38 19.84 22.11
C SER A 261 5.67 18.80 21.03
N PHE A 262 5.07 18.96 19.84
CA PHE A 262 5.19 17.99 18.76
C PHE A 262 6.58 17.97 18.11
N ARG A 263 7.23 19.12 17.99
CA ARG A 263 8.63 19.19 17.57
C ARG A 263 9.57 18.54 18.58
N GLY A 264 9.26 18.62 19.87
CA GLY A 264 9.98 17.89 20.93
C GLY A 264 9.87 16.36 20.80
N TYR A 265 8.68 15.86 20.45
CA TYR A 265 8.44 14.41 20.29
C TYR A 265 8.98 13.81 18.99
N LEU A 266 8.85 14.52 17.86
CA LEU A 266 9.19 13.98 16.53
C LEU A 266 10.58 14.41 16.04
N GLY A 267 11.06 15.58 16.46
CA GLY A 267 12.15 16.28 15.78
C GLY A 267 11.75 16.77 14.38
N ASP A 268 12.73 17.27 13.62
CA ASP A 268 12.54 17.80 12.26
C ASP A 268 12.64 16.70 11.19
N ILE A 269 11.85 15.63 11.39
CA ILE A 269 11.78 14.47 10.50
C ILE A 269 10.79 14.70 9.34
N THR A 270 11.17 14.31 8.13
CA THR A 270 10.33 14.41 6.93
C THR A 270 9.51 13.15 6.67
N PHE A 271 8.49 13.24 5.80
CA PHE A 271 7.72 12.07 5.37
C PHE A 271 8.58 10.96 4.75
N LEU A 272 9.59 11.34 3.94
CA LEU A 272 10.50 10.37 3.33
C LEU A 272 11.40 9.70 4.38
N GLU A 273 12.00 10.49 5.27
CA GLU A 273 12.86 9.99 6.35
C GLU A 273 12.10 9.02 7.27
N ALA A 274 10.83 9.33 7.61
CA ALA A 274 9.99 8.45 8.41
C ALA A 274 9.64 7.13 7.69
N TYR A 275 9.36 7.20 6.39
CA TYR A 275 9.07 6.03 5.57
C TYR A 275 10.29 5.13 5.40
N GLU A 276 11.47 5.69 5.15
CA GLU A 276 12.72 4.92 5.05
C GLU A 276 13.09 4.24 6.36
N ARG A 277 12.82 4.90 7.51
CA ARG A 277 13.09 4.33 8.83
C ARG A 277 12.16 3.17 9.19
N THR A 278 10.86 3.28 8.91
CA THR A 278 9.85 2.36 9.46
C THR A 278 9.15 1.50 8.41
N GLY A 279 9.21 1.88 7.14
CA GLY A 279 8.42 1.30 6.07
C GLY A 279 6.92 1.56 6.18
N ARG A 280 6.48 2.48 7.06
CA ARG A 280 5.06 2.87 7.20
C ARG A 280 4.77 4.13 6.40
N THR A 281 3.69 4.07 5.63
CA THR A 281 3.22 5.18 4.82
C THR A 281 2.30 6.05 5.66
N LEU A 282 2.81 7.20 6.11
CA LEU A 282 2.01 8.24 6.77
C LEU A 282 1.31 9.13 5.75
N ASN A 283 0.02 9.39 5.97
CA ASN A 283 -0.80 10.29 5.15
C ASN A 283 -1.53 11.30 6.02
N ILE A 284 -1.34 12.60 5.74
CA ILE A 284 -2.00 13.69 6.47
C ILE A 284 -2.85 14.51 5.49
N THR A 285 -4.12 14.72 5.81
CA THR A 285 -5.01 15.59 5.03
C THR A 285 -4.88 17.05 5.47
N VAL A 286 -4.79 17.96 4.50
CA VAL A 286 -4.77 19.42 4.73
C VAL A 286 -5.65 20.14 3.71
N THR A 287 -6.19 21.30 4.08
CA THR A 287 -7.05 22.11 3.21
C THR A 287 -6.41 23.45 2.91
N HIS A 288 -6.51 23.97 1.68
CA HIS A 288 -6.05 25.32 1.35
C HIS A 288 -7.01 26.40 1.89
N ALA A 289 -6.52 27.35 2.69
CA ALA A 289 -7.35 28.41 3.29
C ALA A 289 -7.95 29.38 2.27
N ILE A 290 -7.19 29.73 1.22
CA ILE A 290 -7.55 30.79 0.25
C ILE A 290 -8.29 30.23 -0.96
N ARG A 291 -8.06 28.96 -1.30
CA ARG A 291 -8.62 28.30 -2.49
C ARG A 291 -9.42 27.06 -2.09
N LEU A 292 -10.52 27.27 -1.37
CA LEU A 292 -11.43 26.20 -0.96
C LEU A 292 -11.89 25.32 -2.15
N LYS A 293 -12.01 25.90 -3.35
CA LYS A 293 -12.34 25.16 -4.59
C LYS A 293 -11.27 24.14 -5.04
N LYS A 294 -10.04 24.20 -4.52
CA LYS A 294 -8.99 23.20 -4.81
C LYS A 294 -9.17 21.89 -4.01
N GLY A 295 -10.04 21.87 -3.01
CA GLY A 295 -10.27 20.70 -2.16
C GLY A 295 -9.14 20.44 -1.15
N ALA A 296 -9.23 19.28 -0.49
CA ALA A 296 -8.21 18.77 0.41
C ALA A 296 -7.01 18.20 -0.38
N ARG A 297 -5.82 18.24 0.22
CA ARG A 297 -4.59 17.65 -0.30
C ARG A 297 -4.08 16.60 0.68
N LEU A 298 -3.69 15.44 0.14
CA LEU A 298 -3.07 14.36 0.90
C LEU A 298 -1.54 14.46 0.85
N LEU A 299 -0.90 14.67 2.00
CA LEU A 299 0.55 14.76 2.14
C LEU A 299 1.12 13.43 2.62
N ASN A 300 2.10 12.90 1.90
CA ASN A 300 2.80 11.66 2.22
C ASN A 300 4.19 11.61 1.58
N HIS A 301 4.90 10.49 1.74
CA HIS A 301 6.25 10.30 1.19
C HIS A 301 6.32 10.33 -0.35
N LEU A 302 5.21 10.12 -1.07
CA LEU A 302 5.15 10.22 -2.54
C LEU A 302 4.80 11.64 -3.01
N THR A 303 3.81 12.27 -2.36
CA THR A 303 3.27 13.57 -2.78
C THR A 303 4.04 14.76 -2.20
N ALA A 304 4.69 14.58 -1.05
CA ALA A 304 5.37 15.62 -0.28
C ALA A 304 6.56 15.06 0.54
N PRO A 305 7.55 14.40 -0.09
CA PRO A 305 8.63 13.68 0.60
C PRO A 305 9.43 14.55 1.58
N GLN A 306 9.69 15.80 1.21
CA GLN A 306 10.55 16.73 1.97
C GLN A 306 9.80 17.51 3.05
N VAL A 307 8.49 17.36 3.15
CA VAL A 307 7.70 18.09 4.16
C VAL A 307 7.98 17.53 5.54
N VAL A 308 8.20 18.42 6.50
CA VAL A 308 8.41 18.06 7.90
C VAL A 308 7.08 17.72 8.55
N ILE A 309 7.01 16.53 9.14
CA ILE A 309 5.76 15.91 9.59
C ILE A 309 5.04 16.79 10.62
N TRP A 310 5.76 17.36 11.59
CA TRP A 310 5.14 18.19 12.61
C TRP A 310 4.42 19.40 12.03
N SER A 311 4.95 19.99 10.95
CA SER A 311 4.35 21.17 10.31
C SER A 311 3.07 20.79 9.55
N ALA A 312 3.04 19.61 8.94
CA ALA A 312 1.86 19.08 8.27
C ALA A 312 0.75 18.72 9.26
N ALA A 313 1.08 18.11 10.40
CA ALA A 313 0.10 17.82 11.45
C ALA A 313 -0.48 19.10 12.08
N CYS A 314 0.35 20.13 12.32
CA CYS A 314 -0.13 21.44 12.79
C CYS A 314 -1.10 22.07 11.77
N ALA A 315 -0.80 21.98 10.48
CA ALA A 315 -1.69 22.43 9.41
C ALA A 315 -3.00 21.65 9.40
N SER A 316 -2.93 20.33 9.57
CA SER A 316 -4.11 19.47 9.66
C SER A 316 -4.94 19.74 10.92
N CYS A 317 -4.37 20.27 12.00
CA CYS A 317 -5.11 20.64 13.21
C CYS A 317 -5.65 22.08 13.17
N ALA A 318 -5.35 22.86 12.14
CA ALA A 318 -5.68 24.29 12.08
C ALA A 318 -7.17 24.53 11.75
N ALA A 319 -8.06 24.09 12.65
CA ALA A 319 -9.50 24.18 12.46
C ALA A 319 -9.97 25.65 12.54
N PRO A 320 -10.78 26.12 11.57
CA PRO A 320 -11.30 27.49 11.57
C PRO A 320 -12.01 27.85 12.88
N GLY A 321 -11.61 28.96 13.49
CA GLY A 321 -12.15 29.42 14.78
C GLY A 321 -11.50 28.78 16.02
N LEU A 322 -10.78 27.66 15.87
CA LEU A 322 -10.04 27.02 16.96
C LEU A 322 -8.57 27.44 16.96
N PHE A 323 -7.91 27.39 15.79
CA PHE A 323 -6.50 27.74 15.60
C PHE A 323 -6.33 28.68 14.40
N LYS A 324 -5.18 29.38 14.36
CA LYS A 324 -4.83 30.19 13.18
C LYS A 324 -4.37 29.29 12.03
N PRO A 325 -4.66 29.66 10.77
CA PRO A 325 -4.10 29.00 9.61
C PRO A 325 -2.56 29.03 9.65
N VAL A 326 -1.90 27.93 9.27
CA VAL A 326 -0.43 27.81 9.35
C VAL A 326 0.22 27.50 8.01
N HIS A 327 1.54 27.69 7.93
CA HIS A 327 2.35 27.29 6.80
C HIS A 327 2.96 25.90 7.01
N ILE A 328 3.02 25.14 5.92
CA ILE A 328 3.71 23.85 5.88
C ILE A 328 5.18 24.11 5.52
N LEU A 329 6.09 23.43 6.22
CA LEU A 329 7.53 23.58 6.01
C LEU A 329 8.11 22.33 5.35
N ALA A 330 9.08 22.54 4.49
CA ALA A 330 9.88 21.51 3.85
C ALA A 330 11.35 21.70 4.22
N LYS A 331 12.06 20.58 4.31
CA LYS A 331 13.48 20.53 4.60
C LYS A 331 14.26 20.61 3.29
N THR A 332 15.22 21.52 3.21
CA THR A 332 16.14 21.59 2.06
C THR A 332 17.21 20.51 2.17
N LYS A 333 18.05 20.36 1.12
CA LYS A 333 19.18 19.42 1.15
C LYS A 333 20.22 19.79 2.22
N GLU A 334 20.31 21.08 2.53
CA GLU A 334 21.19 21.66 3.54
C GLU A 334 20.64 21.51 4.97
N GLY A 335 19.38 21.06 5.11
CA GLY A 335 18.72 20.85 6.40
C GLY A 335 17.89 22.06 6.88
N ASP A 336 17.83 23.14 6.12
CA ASP A 336 17.07 24.34 6.47
C ASP A 336 15.56 24.14 6.25
N LEU A 337 14.76 24.79 7.09
CA LEU A 337 13.30 24.76 6.98
C LEU A 337 12.79 25.94 6.15
N VAL A 338 12.20 25.62 5.00
CA VAL A 338 11.62 26.61 4.07
C VAL A 338 10.13 26.35 3.86
N PRO A 339 9.32 27.36 3.50
CA PRO A 339 7.91 27.13 3.14
C PRO A 339 7.79 26.14 1.97
N PHE A 340 6.89 25.16 2.10
CA PHE A 340 6.69 24.12 1.09
C PHE A 340 6.18 24.67 -0.24
N GLU A 341 5.32 25.69 -0.21
CA GLU A 341 4.90 26.43 -1.41
C GLU A 341 5.48 27.85 -1.40
N ALA A 342 6.05 28.27 -2.53
CA ALA A 342 6.66 29.60 -2.68
C ALA A 342 5.66 30.75 -2.54
N THR A 343 4.39 30.50 -2.89
CA THR A 343 3.30 31.40 -2.54
C THR A 343 2.92 31.06 -1.11
N ALA A 344 3.15 31.96 -0.14
CA ALA A 344 2.87 31.76 1.29
C ALA A 344 1.38 31.46 1.57
N GLN A 345 0.93 30.28 1.18
CA GLN A 345 -0.43 29.80 1.32
C GLN A 345 -0.60 29.29 2.74
N HIS A 346 -1.72 29.70 3.33
CA HIS A 346 -2.13 29.23 4.63
C HIS A 346 -2.98 27.98 4.44
N TYR A 347 -2.78 27.02 5.34
CA TYR A 347 -3.52 25.76 5.38
C TYR A 347 -4.47 25.73 6.58
N LEU A 348 -5.58 25.03 6.39
CA LEU A 348 -6.62 24.73 7.36
C LEU A 348 -6.70 23.23 7.59
N ASP A 349 -7.46 22.86 8.61
CA ASP A 349 -7.77 21.48 8.96
C ASP A 349 -8.28 20.65 7.75
N GLY A 350 -7.74 19.45 7.59
CA GLY A 350 -8.08 18.51 6.52
C GLY A 350 -9.48 17.91 6.68
N SER A 351 -9.94 17.73 7.92
CA SER A 351 -11.23 17.13 8.27
C SER A 351 -12.44 17.97 7.85
N TYR A 352 -12.19 19.21 7.44
CA TYR A 352 -13.21 20.12 6.95
C TYR A 352 -13.80 19.70 5.58
N PHE A 353 -12.98 19.14 4.69
CA PHE A 353 -13.43 18.65 3.37
C PHE A 353 -13.32 17.13 3.21
N ASN A 354 -12.30 16.52 3.80
CA ASN A 354 -12.04 15.09 3.65
C ASN A 354 -11.33 14.55 4.91
N ASP A 355 -12.12 14.17 5.90
CA ASP A 355 -11.66 13.54 7.14
C ASP A 355 -11.06 12.15 6.88
N LEU A 356 -11.63 11.39 5.94
CA LEU A 356 -11.21 10.04 5.58
C LEU A 356 -10.91 9.94 4.06
N PRO A 357 -9.65 10.13 3.62
CA PRO A 357 -9.27 10.18 2.21
C PRO A 357 -9.16 8.78 1.57
N ILE A 358 -10.25 8.00 1.60
CA ILE A 358 -10.26 6.59 1.18
C ILE A 358 -9.94 6.47 -0.32
N ASP A 359 -10.52 7.33 -1.16
CA ASP A 359 -10.33 7.29 -2.61
C ASP A 359 -8.87 7.59 -2.99
N GLU A 360 -8.26 8.63 -2.41
CA GLU A 360 -6.87 8.98 -2.67
C GLU A 360 -5.89 7.91 -2.14
N LEU A 361 -6.21 7.25 -1.01
CA LEU A 361 -5.43 6.13 -0.49
C LEU A 361 -5.53 4.90 -1.40
N SER A 362 -6.71 4.65 -1.96
CA SER A 362 -6.94 3.58 -2.94
C SER A 362 -6.11 3.83 -4.21
N GLU A 363 -6.11 5.05 -4.73
CA GLU A 363 -5.33 5.41 -5.92
C GLU A 363 -3.82 5.32 -5.71
N LEU A 364 -3.30 5.90 -4.62
CA LEU A 364 -1.85 5.99 -4.40
C LEU A 364 -1.24 4.69 -3.89
N PHE A 365 -1.97 3.93 -3.06
CA PHE A 365 -1.42 2.80 -2.32
C PHE A 365 -2.18 1.48 -2.53
N CYS A 366 -3.18 1.45 -3.42
CA CYS A 366 -4.04 0.28 -3.66
C CYS A 366 -4.73 -0.20 -2.37
N VAL A 367 -5.11 0.75 -1.51
CA VAL A 367 -5.88 0.46 -0.29
C VAL A 367 -7.31 0.08 -0.67
N ASN A 368 -7.78 -1.03 -0.14
CA ASN A 368 -9.14 -1.51 -0.40
C ASN A 368 -9.84 -2.08 0.84
N PHE A 369 -9.14 -2.11 1.98
CA PHE A 369 -9.67 -2.46 3.28
C PHE A 369 -9.31 -1.38 4.30
N THR A 370 -10.31 -0.79 4.93
CA THR A 370 -10.15 0.41 5.75
C THR A 370 -10.61 0.16 7.18
N ILE A 371 -9.72 0.42 8.13
CA ILE A 371 -9.98 0.38 9.56
C ILE A 371 -10.06 1.84 10.02
N VAL A 372 -11.26 2.32 10.32
CA VAL A 372 -11.52 3.69 10.73
C VAL A 372 -11.66 3.75 12.24
N SER A 373 -10.86 4.57 12.90
CA SER A 373 -11.10 4.99 14.27
C SER A 373 -11.80 6.34 14.23
N GLN A 374 -13.09 6.35 14.60
CA GLN A 374 -13.95 7.53 14.48
C GLN A 374 -14.22 8.12 15.86
N VAL A 375 -13.66 9.30 16.11
CA VAL A 375 -13.73 9.98 17.42
C VAL A 375 -14.42 11.35 17.34
N ASN A 376 -14.97 11.74 16.17
CA ASN A 376 -15.66 13.03 16.05
C ASN A 376 -16.93 13.09 16.93
N PRO A 377 -16.99 13.99 17.93
CA PRO A 377 -18.09 14.04 18.91
C PRO A 377 -19.48 14.19 18.28
N TYR A 378 -19.55 14.91 17.16
CA TYR A 378 -20.79 15.22 16.43
C TYR A 378 -21.21 14.11 15.47
N VAL A 379 -20.33 13.16 15.16
CA VAL A 379 -20.60 12.04 14.24
C VAL A 379 -20.92 10.76 15.00
N ILE A 380 -20.25 10.53 16.13
CA ILE A 380 -20.43 9.33 16.98
C ILE A 380 -21.91 9.00 17.27
N PRO A 381 -22.80 9.95 17.63
CA PRO A 381 -24.20 9.64 17.88
C PRO A 381 -24.97 9.09 16.67
N PHE A 382 -24.45 9.31 15.46
CA PHE A 382 -25.09 8.99 14.20
C PHE A 382 -24.49 7.76 13.51
N ILE A 383 -23.28 7.33 13.87
CA ILE A 383 -22.63 6.15 13.32
C ILE A 383 -22.93 4.91 14.15
N ARG A 384 -23.25 3.82 13.44
CA ARG A 384 -23.15 2.48 14.01
C ARG A 384 -21.69 2.05 13.97
N GLY A 385 -21.00 2.16 15.10
CA GLY A 385 -19.74 1.42 15.29
C GLY A 385 -20.04 -0.08 15.38
N LEU A 386 -19.00 -0.92 15.22
CA LEU A 386 -19.15 -2.36 15.50
C LEU A 386 -19.88 -2.56 16.83
N ARG A 387 -21.07 -3.17 16.77
CA ARG A 387 -21.92 -3.53 17.92
C ARG A 387 -22.60 -2.40 18.72
N THR A 388 -22.64 -1.14 18.29
CA THR A 388 -23.35 -0.12 19.11
C THR A 388 -24.87 -0.32 19.14
N ARG A 389 -25.45 -1.14 18.26
CA ARG A 389 -26.80 -1.71 18.40
C ARG A 389 -26.86 -3.11 17.78
N PRO A 390 -27.42 -4.13 18.46
CA PRO A 390 -27.91 -5.28 17.71
C PRO A 390 -28.96 -4.75 16.73
N PRO A 391 -28.86 -5.03 15.41
CA PRO A 391 -29.94 -4.69 14.50
C PRO A 391 -31.19 -5.36 15.07
N ALA A 392 -32.25 -4.57 15.32
CA ALA A 392 -33.53 -5.13 15.70
C ALA A 392 -33.92 -6.12 14.60
N GLN A 393 -33.77 -7.42 14.89
CA GLN A 393 -34.11 -8.44 13.94
C GLN A 393 -35.61 -8.32 13.65
N PRO A 394 -36.05 -8.53 12.39
CA PRO A 394 -37.44 -8.38 12.02
C PRO A 394 -38.42 -9.21 12.87
N GLY A 395 -37.93 -10.19 13.65
CA GLY A 395 -38.71 -11.02 14.57
C GLY A 395 -38.77 -10.60 16.05
N GLN A 396 -37.92 -9.71 16.56
CA GLN A 396 -37.87 -9.42 18.02
C GLN A 396 -38.57 -8.11 18.44
N ASN A 397 -38.45 -7.03 17.66
CA ASN A 397 -39.11 -5.75 17.94
C ASN A 397 -39.29 -4.92 16.66
N ARG A 398 -40.32 -5.28 15.87
CA ARG A 398 -40.64 -4.66 14.57
C ARG A 398 -40.81 -3.13 14.65
N MET A 399 -41.37 -2.63 15.75
CA MET A 399 -41.52 -1.19 15.98
C MET A 399 -40.17 -0.48 16.09
N LEU A 400 -39.24 -1.03 16.88
CA LEU A 400 -37.91 -0.45 17.07
C LEU A 400 -37.10 -0.48 15.77
N TRP A 401 -37.21 -1.56 14.99
CA TRP A 401 -36.63 -1.66 13.65
C TRP A 401 -37.21 -0.60 12.69
N MET A 402 -38.53 -0.41 12.68
CA MET A 402 -39.17 0.62 11.87
C MET A 402 -38.76 2.03 12.29
N TYR A 403 -38.63 2.30 13.59
CA TYR A 403 -38.14 3.59 14.09
C TYR A 403 -36.69 3.86 13.68
N ASP A 404 -35.80 2.87 13.78
CA ASP A 404 -34.41 3.00 13.30
C ASP A 404 -34.38 3.29 11.79
N LYS A 405 -35.14 2.54 10.99
CA LYS A 405 -35.20 2.77 9.53
C LYS A 405 -35.83 4.11 9.15
N LEU A 406 -36.87 4.54 9.85
CA LEU A 406 -37.47 5.85 9.65
C LEU A 406 -36.50 6.97 10.04
N SER A 407 -35.75 6.78 11.14
CA SER A 407 -34.72 7.73 11.55
C SER A 407 -33.62 7.84 10.49
N ASP A 408 -33.15 6.73 9.95
CA ASP A 408 -32.14 6.72 8.88
C ASP A 408 -32.67 7.41 7.62
N PHE A 409 -33.93 7.16 7.25
CA PHE A 409 -34.59 7.84 6.13
C PHE A 409 -34.68 9.36 6.35
N VAL A 410 -35.20 9.81 7.49
CA VAL A 410 -35.32 11.23 7.83
C VAL A 410 -33.95 11.92 7.84
N LYS A 411 -32.92 11.26 8.39
CA LYS A 411 -31.54 11.77 8.35
C LYS A 411 -31.07 11.97 6.91
N SER A 412 -31.26 10.96 6.06
CA SER A 412 -30.84 11.04 4.65
C SER A 412 -31.57 12.15 3.88
N GLU A 413 -32.86 12.38 4.17
CA GLU A 413 -33.64 13.45 3.55
C GLU A 413 -33.18 14.83 4.03
N VAL A 414 -32.98 15.01 5.34
CA VAL A 414 -32.47 16.29 5.90
C VAL A 414 -31.11 16.62 5.31
N GLN A 415 -30.21 15.65 5.27
CA GLN A 415 -28.91 15.81 4.63
C GLN A 415 -29.08 16.22 3.17
N HIS A 416 -29.86 15.48 2.39
CA HIS A 416 -30.10 15.78 0.98
C HIS A 416 -30.66 17.19 0.74
N ARG A 417 -31.59 17.65 1.59
CA ARG A 417 -32.15 19.02 1.51
C ARG A 417 -31.12 20.09 1.84
N CYS A 418 -30.24 19.86 2.81
CA CYS A 418 -29.13 20.78 3.09
C CYS A 418 -28.19 20.93 1.89
N VAL A 419 -27.88 19.83 1.19
CA VAL A 419 -27.07 19.87 -0.04
C VAL A 419 -27.76 20.65 -1.14
N GLN A 420 -29.03 20.35 -1.41
CA GLN A 420 -29.81 21.07 -2.43
C GLN A 420 -29.88 22.58 -2.14
N ALA A 421 -30.08 22.97 -0.89
CA ALA A 421 -30.12 24.37 -0.51
C ALA A 421 -28.78 25.08 -0.74
N ALA A 422 -27.66 24.39 -0.52
CA ALA A 422 -26.33 24.92 -0.77
C ALA A 422 -26.00 25.00 -2.26
N GLU A 423 -26.33 23.97 -3.05
CA GLU A 423 -26.12 23.97 -4.51
C GLU A 423 -26.95 25.04 -5.23
N LEU A 424 -28.17 25.29 -4.75
CA LEU A 424 -29.03 26.36 -5.28
C LEU A 424 -28.62 27.77 -4.80
N GLY A 425 -27.62 27.89 -3.92
CA GLY A 425 -27.18 29.18 -3.35
C GLY A 425 -28.22 29.84 -2.44
N ILE A 426 -29.18 29.07 -1.92
CA ILE A 426 -30.26 29.53 -1.03
C ILE A 426 -29.83 29.42 0.44
N ALA A 427 -28.81 28.59 0.72
CA ALA A 427 -28.25 28.43 2.03
C ALA A 427 -27.49 29.69 2.50
N PRO A 428 -27.66 30.14 3.76
CA PRO A 428 -26.73 31.06 4.40
C PRO A 428 -25.29 30.58 4.25
N LYS A 429 -24.31 31.49 4.13
CA LYS A 429 -22.87 31.14 4.01
C LYS A 429 -22.37 30.17 5.11
N ILE A 430 -23.00 30.19 6.29
CA ILE A 430 -22.69 29.26 7.39
C ILE A 430 -23.09 27.81 7.05
N LEU A 431 -24.18 27.62 6.31
CA LEU A 431 -24.68 26.31 5.88
C LEU A 431 -23.87 25.80 4.69
N GLU A 432 -23.47 26.67 3.75
CA GLU A 432 -22.48 26.33 2.71
C GLU A 432 -21.16 25.81 3.31
N PHE A 433 -20.74 26.37 4.45
CA PHE A 433 -19.56 25.94 5.19
C PHE A 433 -19.74 24.57 5.88
N LEU A 434 -20.96 24.20 6.26
CA LEU A 434 -21.23 22.93 6.95
C LEU A 434 -21.55 21.76 5.98
N VAL A 435 -21.94 22.06 4.75
CA VAL A 435 -22.32 21.03 3.76
C VAL A 435 -21.23 19.99 3.50
N PRO A 436 -19.94 20.36 3.31
CA PRO A 436 -18.87 19.37 3.13
C PRO A 436 -18.69 18.45 4.35
N ILE A 437 -18.75 19.02 5.55
CA ILE A 437 -18.67 18.28 6.82
C ILE A 437 -19.85 17.32 6.95
N ILE A 438 -21.05 17.70 6.54
CA ILE A 438 -22.22 16.82 6.64
C ILE A 438 -22.13 15.68 5.60
N ASN A 439 -21.57 15.95 4.43
CA ASN A 439 -21.55 15.01 3.30
C ASN A 439 -20.40 14.03 3.25
N GLN A 440 -19.32 14.24 4.02
CA GLN A 440 -18.17 13.36 3.95
C GLN A 440 -18.46 11.96 4.50
N GLY A 441 -17.77 10.97 3.94
CA GLY A 441 -17.81 9.60 4.43
C GLY A 441 -17.09 9.49 5.77
N TYR A 442 -17.78 8.99 6.79
CA TYR A 442 -17.22 8.85 8.14
C TYR A 442 -17.04 7.40 8.60
N SER A 443 -17.25 6.45 7.69
CA SER A 443 -17.17 5.01 7.95
C SER A 443 -16.36 4.31 6.87
N GLY A 444 -15.59 3.29 7.27
CA GLY A 444 -14.89 2.37 6.37
C GLY A 444 -15.43 0.95 6.48
N ASP A 445 -14.68 -0.03 5.96
CA ASP A 445 -15.04 -1.45 6.04
C ASP A 445 -15.18 -1.91 7.51
N ILE A 446 -14.31 -1.39 8.38
CA ILE A 446 -14.41 -1.50 9.84
C ILE A 446 -14.43 -0.10 10.42
N THR A 447 -15.44 0.21 11.24
CA THR A 447 -15.52 1.49 11.96
C THR A 447 -15.58 1.25 13.46
N ILE A 448 -14.51 1.64 14.15
CA ILE A 448 -14.34 1.56 15.59
C ILE A 448 -14.74 2.90 16.19
N VAL A 449 -15.69 2.85 17.10
CA VAL A 449 -16.26 4.02 17.78
C VAL A 449 -16.12 3.79 19.29
N PRO A 450 -15.61 4.76 20.06
CA PRO A 450 -15.52 4.62 21.51
C PRO A 450 -16.91 4.50 22.16
N ASP A 451 -17.03 3.68 23.20
CA ASP A 451 -18.29 3.60 23.96
C ASP A 451 -18.42 4.79 24.91
N LEU A 452 -19.13 5.82 24.45
CA LEU A 452 -19.35 7.07 25.21
C LEU A 452 -20.63 7.05 26.08
N ARG A 453 -21.32 5.90 26.23
CA ARG A 453 -22.64 5.82 26.88
C ARG A 453 -22.70 6.37 28.31
N ASN A 454 -21.59 6.31 29.03
CA ASN A 454 -21.52 6.71 30.45
C ASN A 454 -20.71 8.00 30.67
N ASP A 455 -20.22 8.64 29.61
CA ASP A 455 -19.10 9.59 29.71
C ASP A 455 -19.43 11.01 29.22
N TYR A 456 -20.61 11.51 29.63
CA TYR A 456 -21.03 12.89 29.35
C TYR A 456 -20.10 13.95 29.96
N ARG A 457 -19.31 13.58 30.99
CA ARG A 457 -18.30 14.46 31.59
C ARG A 457 -17.15 14.74 30.63
N ASN A 458 -16.72 13.72 29.89
CA ASN A 458 -15.67 13.87 28.88
C ASN A 458 -16.08 14.78 27.71
N TYR A 459 -17.37 14.91 27.41
CA TYR A 459 -17.87 15.89 26.43
C TYR A 459 -17.68 17.36 26.86
N MET A 460 -17.67 17.66 28.17
CA MET A 460 -17.48 19.03 28.67
C MET A 460 -16.00 19.45 28.71
N HIS A 461 -15.07 18.49 28.61
CA HIS A 461 -13.62 18.71 28.67
C HIS A 461 -12.92 18.54 27.31
N ILE A 462 -13.65 18.52 26.19
CA ILE A 462 -13.13 18.29 24.82
C ILE A 462 -12.02 19.29 24.41
N ILE A 463 -11.93 20.45 25.05
CA ILE A 463 -10.99 21.53 24.71
C ILE A 463 -10.02 21.83 25.87
N SER A 464 -9.81 20.88 26.77
CA SER A 464 -8.91 20.97 27.92
C SER A 464 -7.94 19.79 27.94
N ASN A 465 -6.73 19.98 28.50
CA ASN A 465 -5.80 18.87 28.73
C ASN A 465 -6.44 17.87 29.72
N PRO A 466 -6.53 16.58 29.37
CA PRO A 466 -7.00 15.54 30.30
C PRO A 466 -5.92 15.20 31.32
N SER A 467 -6.34 14.73 32.50
CA SER A 467 -5.41 14.16 33.50
C SER A 467 -4.92 12.78 33.06
N ASP A 468 -3.78 12.34 33.61
CA ASP A 468 -3.19 11.03 33.28
C ASP A 468 -4.17 9.86 33.48
N GLU A 469 -5.01 9.91 34.52
CA GLU A 469 -6.08 8.92 34.75
C GLU A 469 -7.09 8.88 33.60
N VAL A 470 -7.54 10.05 33.11
CA VAL A 470 -8.47 10.14 31.98
C VAL A 470 -7.83 9.66 30.68
N ILE A 471 -6.52 9.87 30.51
CA ILE A 471 -5.78 9.33 29.36
C ILE A 471 -5.77 7.81 29.41
N GLN A 472 -5.45 7.20 30.55
CA GLN A 472 -5.45 5.75 30.72
C GLN A 472 -6.83 5.14 30.47
N ASP A 473 -7.89 5.76 31.01
CA ASP A 473 -9.27 5.33 30.78
C ASP A 473 -9.68 5.43 29.31
N ALA A 474 -9.32 6.53 28.62
CA ALA A 474 -9.61 6.70 27.20
C ALA A 474 -8.85 5.70 26.32
N VAL A 475 -7.58 5.41 26.64
CA VAL A 475 -6.78 4.37 25.99
C VAL A 475 -7.44 3.00 26.18
N LEU A 476 -7.86 2.68 27.40
CA LEU A 476 -8.51 1.41 27.69
C LEU A 476 -9.87 1.28 26.99
N CYS A 477 -10.65 2.35 26.93
CA CYS A 477 -11.90 2.41 26.16
C CYS A 477 -11.65 2.18 24.65
N GLY A 478 -10.61 2.81 24.09
CA GLY A 478 -10.19 2.59 22.70
C GLY A 478 -9.77 1.14 22.42
N MET A 479 -9.06 0.49 23.36
CA MET A 479 -8.73 -0.93 23.28
C MET A 479 -9.99 -1.82 23.29
N ARG A 480 -10.89 -1.62 24.27
CA ARG A 480 -12.16 -2.37 24.40
C ARG A 480 -13.04 -2.27 23.16
N SER A 481 -13.09 -1.08 22.57
CA SER A 481 -13.87 -0.82 21.34
C SER A 481 -13.27 -1.52 20.11
N THR A 482 -11.98 -1.85 20.14
CA THR A 482 -11.25 -2.49 19.04
C THR A 482 -11.30 -4.02 19.10
N TRP A 483 -11.33 -4.62 20.29
CA TRP A 483 -11.31 -6.08 20.47
C TRP A 483 -12.36 -6.87 19.68
N PRO A 484 -13.63 -6.42 19.56
CA PRO A 484 -14.62 -7.09 18.71
C PRO A 484 -14.23 -7.15 17.23
N ALA A 485 -13.48 -6.15 16.73
CA ALA A 485 -13.08 -6.06 15.34
C ALA A 485 -11.82 -6.88 15.02
N LEU A 486 -11.04 -7.27 16.05
CA LEU A 486 -9.75 -7.95 15.85
C LEU A 486 -9.87 -9.24 15.05
N ALA A 487 -10.95 -10.01 15.20
CA ALA A 487 -11.14 -11.24 14.43
C ALA A 487 -11.27 -10.96 12.91
N MET A 488 -12.03 -9.94 12.53
CA MET A 488 -12.19 -9.54 11.13
C MET A 488 -10.90 -8.98 10.55
N ILE A 489 -10.22 -8.12 11.32
CA ILE A 489 -8.92 -7.55 10.94
C ILE A 489 -7.91 -8.68 10.76
N ALA A 490 -7.83 -9.62 11.70
CA ALA A 490 -6.89 -10.74 11.65
C ALA A 490 -7.10 -11.60 10.41
N ASN A 491 -8.36 -11.93 10.08
CA ASN A 491 -8.69 -12.75 8.92
C ASN A 491 -8.29 -12.11 7.59
N HIS A 492 -8.51 -10.80 7.44
CA HIS A 492 -8.13 -10.07 6.22
C HIS A 492 -6.62 -9.82 6.18
N TYR A 493 -6.05 -9.34 7.29
CA TYR A 493 -4.64 -8.94 7.38
C TYR A 493 -3.67 -10.12 7.34
N SER A 494 -4.07 -11.31 7.81
CA SER A 494 -3.20 -12.49 7.72
C SER A 494 -2.88 -12.85 6.27
N ILE A 495 -3.86 -12.75 5.37
CA ILE A 495 -3.67 -12.99 3.93
C ILE A 495 -2.76 -11.91 3.34
N GLU A 496 -3.04 -10.63 3.62
CA GLU A 496 -2.22 -9.50 3.17
C GLU A 496 -0.76 -9.66 3.61
N ARG A 497 -0.53 -9.99 4.89
CA ARG A 497 0.80 -10.17 5.48
C ARG A 497 1.54 -11.32 4.81
N THR A 498 0.90 -12.46 4.59
CA THR A 498 1.52 -13.60 3.91
C THR A 498 1.91 -13.25 2.47
N ILE A 499 1.06 -12.51 1.73
CA ILE A 499 1.41 -12.03 0.38
C ILE A 499 2.63 -11.09 0.44
N PHE A 500 2.66 -10.15 1.38
CA PHE A 500 3.78 -9.24 1.55
C PHE A 500 5.09 -9.99 1.85
N GLU A 501 5.08 -10.89 2.84
CA GLU A 501 6.24 -11.70 3.19
C GLU A 501 6.70 -12.60 2.04
N ALA A 502 5.76 -13.18 1.29
CA ALA A 502 6.07 -13.97 0.10
C ALA A 502 6.85 -13.15 -0.93
N VAL A 503 6.39 -11.92 -1.24
CA VAL A 503 7.08 -11.02 -2.19
C VAL A 503 8.49 -10.67 -1.71
N GLU A 504 8.65 -10.33 -0.43
CA GLU A 504 9.98 -9.95 0.10
C GLU A 504 10.94 -11.14 0.14
N ARG A 505 10.50 -12.32 0.60
CA ARG A 505 11.33 -13.55 0.59
C ARG A 505 11.75 -13.94 -0.83
N LEU A 506 10.81 -13.94 -1.78
CA LEU A 506 11.10 -14.27 -3.18
C LEU A 506 11.99 -13.21 -3.85
N ARG A 507 11.84 -11.92 -3.51
CA ARG A 507 12.72 -10.85 -4.00
C ARG A 507 14.16 -11.07 -3.53
N VAL A 508 14.36 -11.31 -2.23
CA VAL A 508 15.69 -11.58 -1.66
C VAL A 508 16.32 -12.80 -2.32
N GLU A 509 15.55 -13.88 -2.50
CA GLU A 509 16.03 -15.10 -3.12
C GLU A 509 16.37 -14.91 -4.62
N CYS A 510 15.54 -14.17 -5.37
CA CYS A 510 15.87 -13.76 -6.74
C CYS A 510 17.15 -12.91 -6.79
N SER A 511 17.31 -11.94 -5.90
CA SER A 511 18.52 -11.11 -5.84
C SER A 511 19.76 -11.94 -5.50
N ARG A 512 19.65 -12.85 -4.53
CA ARG A 512 20.73 -13.77 -4.15
C ARG A 512 21.16 -14.66 -5.31
N ARG A 513 20.21 -15.20 -6.07
CA ARG A 513 20.49 -16.01 -7.26
C ARG A 513 21.06 -15.18 -8.39
N ASN A 514 20.51 -14.01 -8.68
CA ASN A 514 21.10 -13.10 -9.66
C ASN A 514 22.55 -12.73 -9.27
N SER A 515 22.87 -12.55 -7.99
CA SER A 515 24.25 -12.33 -7.53
C SER A 515 25.14 -13.57 -7.64
N GLN A 516 24.60 -14.78 -7.47
CA GLN A 516 25.33 -16.05 -7.68
C GLN A 516 25.52 -16.36 -9.16
N ASP A 517 24.51 -16.14 -9.99
CA ASP A 517 24.59 -16.23 -11.45
C ASP A 517 25.52 -15.15 -12.00
N MET A 518 25.53 -13.93 -11.46
CA MET A 518 26.52 -12.89 -11.77
C MET A 518 27.96 -13.28 -11.38
N SER A 519 28.15 -14.17 -10.41
CA SER A 519 29.48 -14.73 -10.09
C SER A 519 29.89 -15.88 -11.03
N LEU A 520 28.93 -16.50 -11.72
CA LEU A 520 29.12 -17.54 -12.73
C LEU A 520 29.25 -16.97 -14.16
N VAL A 521 28.65 -15.81 -14.45
CA VAL A 521 28.76 -15.07 -15.74
C VAL A 521 30.00 -14.15 -15.72
N HIS A 522 31.18 -14.77 -15.60
CA HIS A 522 32.47 -14.06 -15.50
C HIS A 522 33.17 -13.61 -16.82
N PRO A 523 32.72 -13.94 -18.07
CA PRO A 523 33.34 -13.42 -19.30
C PRO A 523 32.84 -12.03 -19.73
N GLU A 524 31.53 -11.78 -19.66
CA GLU A 524 30.89 -10.58 -20.25
C GLU A 524 31.32 -9.29 -19.54
N PHE A 525 31.36 -9.28 -18.21
CA PHE A 525 31.81 -8.11 -17.44
C PHE A 525 33.29 -7.79 -17.66
N LYS A 526 34.14 -8.81 -17.87
CA LYS A 526 35.55 -8.60 -18.25
C LYS A 526 35.65 -8.01 -19.66
N ALA A 527 34.87 -8.53 -20.60
CA ALA A 527 34.82 -8.01 -21.97
C ALA A 527 34.30 -6.56 -22.01
N LEU A 528 33.24 -6.23 -21.25
CA LEU A 528 32.66 -4.89 -21.19
C LEU A 528 33.62 -3.88 -20.54
N ALA A 529 34.26 -4.25 -19.43
CA ALA A 529 35.28 -3.42 -18.78
C ALA A 529 36.52 -3.22 -19.66
N HIS A 530 36.92 -4.25 -20.41
CA HIS A 530 38.03 -4.17 -21.37
C HIS A 530 37.68 -3.25 -22.55
N LEU A 531 36.47 -3.36 -23.12
CA LEU A 531 35.99 -2.46 -24.17
C LEU A 531 35.86 -1.01 -23.67
N HIS A 532 35.42 -0.79 -22.43
CA HIS A 532 35.41 0.52 -21.80
C HIS A 532 36.81 1.09 -21.61
N MET A 533 37.80 0.28 -21.20
CA MET A 533 39.19 0.75 -21.12
C MET A 533 39.76 1.11 -22.48
N LEU A 534 39.48 0.32 -23.52
CA LEU A 534 39.90 0.63 -24.90
C LEU A 534 39.26 1.91 -25.42
N ASN A 535 37.99 2.18 -25.04
CA ASN A 535 37.25 3.38 -25.43
C ASN A 535 37.52 4.61 -24.54
N ALA A 536 37.95 4.45 -23.29
CA ALA A 536 38.20 5.55 -22.35
C ALA A 536 39.36 6.46 -22.78
N ASN A 537 40.23 6.00 -23.70
CA ASN A 537 41.22 6.84 -24.37
C ASN A 537 40.64 7.85 -25.38
N ILE A 538 39.30 7.94 -25.52
CA ILE A 538 38.60 8.83 -26.45
C ILE A 538 37.87 9.98 -25.72
N ALA A 539 37.88 10.02 -24.38
CA ALA A 539 37.06 10.97 -23.62
C ALA A 539 37.88 12.04 -22.88
N SER A 540 38.39 13.04 -23.60
CA SER A 540 38.76 14.34 -22.99
C SER A 540 37.93 15.52 -23.51
N ASP A 541 37.35 15.48 -24.71
CA ASP A 541 36.38 16.49 -25.15
C ASP A 541 35.51 16.01 -26.34
N PRO A 542 34.16 15.97 -26.23
CA PRO A 542 33.26 15.59 -27.33
C PRO A 542 33.26 16.57 -28.52
N ARG A 543 33.95 17.72 -28.45
CA ARG A 543 34.02 18.72 -29.54
C ARG A 543 35.26 18.63 -30.44
N GLU A 544 36.25 17.79 -30.13
CA GLU A 544 37.40 17.52 -31.02
C GLU A 544 37.12 16.40 -32.05
N LEU A 545 35.90 15.87 -32.07
CA LEU A 545 35.48 14.71 -32.85
C LEU A 545 35.18 14.98 -34.34
N ASP A 546 35.53 16.16 -34.85
CA ASP A 546 35.55 16.43 -36.29
C ASP A 546 36.92 16.16 -36.91
N ALA A 547 36.95 15.05 -37.66
CA ALA A 547 37.72 14.84 -38.89
C ALA A 547 39.12 14.16 -38.91
N LYS A 548 39.84 13.81 -37.82
CA LYS A 548 41.23 13.29 -38.01
C LYS A 548 41.78 12.07 -37.24
N HIS A 549 41.12 11.46 -36.25
CA HIS A 549 41.84 10.49 -35.37
C HIS A 549 41.13 9.15 -35.03
N GLY A 550 40.02 8.78 -35.67
CA GLY A 550 39.31 7.52 -35.38
C GLY A 550 39.19 6.58 -36.59
N GLN A 551 39.40 5.29 -36.38
CA GLN A 551 39.27 4.22 -37.38
C GLN A 551 37.80 3.79 -37.50
N LEU A 552 37.36 3.39 -38.70
CA LEU A 552 35.99 2.91 -38.91
C LEU A 552 35.93 1.39 -38.71
N ALA A 553 34.96 0.91 -37.94
CA ALA A 553 34.65 -0.51 -37.83
C ALA A 553 33.20 -0.78 -38.20
N THR A 554 32.97 -1.90 -38.88
CA THR A 554 31.65 -2.37 -39.28
C THR A 554 31.29 -3.58 -38.43
N ILE A 555 30.14 -3.51 -37.75
CA ILE A 555 29.57 -4.61 -36.96
C ILE A 555 28.32 -5.09 -37.71
N THR A 556 28.35 -6.34 -38.13
CA THR A 556 27.24 -7.02 -38.81
C THR A 556 26.65 -8.06 -37.87
N ILE A 557 25.33 -8.01 -37.69
CA ILE A 557 24.58 -8.93 -36.83
C ILE A 557 23.44 -9.51 -37.67
N ALA A 558 23.38 -10.83 -37.78
CA ALA A 558 22.26 -11.57 -38.34
C ALA A 558 21.62 -12.41 -37.23
N ALA A 559 20.33 -12.19 -36.95
CA ALA A 559 19.59 -12.90 -35.90
C ALA A 559 18.12 -13.09 -36.29
N LEU A 560 17.37 -13.87 -35.52
CA LEU A 560 15.92 -13.99 -35.71
C LEU A 560 15.23 -12.66 -35.39
N ASP A 561 14.36 -12.20 -36.28
CA ASP A 561 13.67 -10.92 -36.10
C ASP A 561 12.67 -11.00 -34.94
N ARG A 562 12.78 -10.08 -33.98
CA ARG A 562 11.85 -9.95 -32.86
C ARG A 562 11.62 -8.49 -32.45
N PRO A 563 10.45 -8.17 -31.86
CA PRO A 563 10.22 -6.85 -31.28
C PRO A 563 11.31 -6.48 -30.27
N GLY A 564 11.85 -5.27 -30.39
CA GLY A 564 12.89 -4.74 -29.49
C GLY A 564 14.32 -5.20 -29.78
N LEU A 565 14.57 -6.10 -30.74
CA LEU A 565 15.94 -6.55 -31.08
C LEU A 565 16.87 -5.37 -31.40
N LEU A 566 16.39 -4.44 -32.23
CA LEU A 566 17.15 -3.23 -32.57
C LEU A 566 17.43 -2.36 -31.35
N ALA A 567 16.46 -2.21 -30.45
CA ALA A 567 16.61 -1.43 -29.23
C ALA A 567 17.65 -2.06 -28.29
N ASP A 568 17.64 -3.38 -28.15
CA ASP A 568 18.59 -4.14 -27.35
C ASP A 568 20.02 -4.03 -27.90
N ILE A 569 20.19 -4.18 -29.22
CA ILE A 569 21.49 -4.01 -29.89
C ILE A 569 21.99 -2.56 -29.72
N SER A 570 21.11 -1.58 -29.93
CA SER A 570 21.48 -0.16 -29.86
C SER A 570 21.84 0.28 -28.44
N LEU A 571 21.09 -0.20 -27.44
CA LEU A 571 21.38 0.02 -26.03
C LEU A 571 22.72 -0.61 -25.64
N THR A 572 23.03 -1.80 -26.18
CA THR A 572 24.29 -2.49 -25.94
C THR A 572 25.47 -1.73 -26.56
N LEU A 573 25.35 -1.26 -27.81
CA LEU A 573 26.37 -0.40 -28.45
C LEU A 573 26.62 0.89 -27.66
N ALA A 574 25.54 1.53 -27.18
CA ALA A 574 25.63 2.73 -26.35
C ALA A 574 26.29 2.44 -25.00
N LYS A 575 25.94 1.32 -24.35
CA LYS A 575 26.58 0.86 -23.11
C LYS A 575 28.08 0.65 -23.30
N ILE A 576 28.53 0.11 -24.43
CA ILE A 576 29.96 -0.10 -24.75
C ILE A 576 30.69 1.25 -25.01
N GLY A 577 29.95 2.33 -25.28
CA GLY A 577 30.51 3.64 -25.59
C GLY A 577 30.94 3.81 -27.05
N LEU A 578 30.43 2.96 -27.96
CA LEU A 578 30.72 3.05 -29.39
C LEU A 578 29.81 4.08 -30.08
N LEU A 579 30.43 5.00 -30.83
CA LEU A 579 29.70 6.04 -31.54
C LEU A 579 29.29 5.54 -32.93
N VAL A 580 27.97 5.37 -33.13
CA VAL A 580 27.40 4.91 -34.40
C VAL A 580 27.35 6.07 -35.41
N LYS A 581 28.08 5.95 -36.53
CA LYS A 581 28.09 6.93 -37.64
C LYS A 581 26.91 6.71 -38.58
N ASN A 582 26.63 5.45 -38.91
CA ASN A 582 25.47 5.06 -39.69
C ASN A 582 25.04 3.64 -39.31
N ALA A 583 23.78 3.33 -39.59
CA ALA A 583 23.24 1.99 -39.46
C ALA A 583 22.37 1.68 -40.68
N ARG A 584 22.37 0.41 -41.11
CA ARG A 584 21.49 -0.14 -42.13
C ARG A 584 20.84 -1.40 -41.61
N MET A 585 19.58 -1.60 -41.97
CA MET A 585 18.79 -2.73 -41.52
C MET A 585 18.03 -3.32 -42.68
N MET A 586 17.92 -4.64 -42.69
CA MET A 586 17.15 -5.39 -43.66
C MET A 586 16.51 -6.57 -42.95
N THR A 587 15.25 -6.85 -43.28
CA THR A 587 14.57 -8.07 -42.82
C THR A 587 14.28 -8.95 -44.03
N SER A 588 14.46 -10.26 -43.88
CA SER A 588 14.14 -11.25 -44.91
C SER A 588 13.62 -12.51 -44.23
N GLY A 589 12.34 -12.83 -44.48
CA GLY A 589 11.67 -13.92 -43.80
C GLY A 589 11.61 -13.68 -42.28
N SER A 590 12.07 -14.64 -41.49
CA SER A 590 12.16 -14.55 -40.03
C SER A 590 13.49 -14.00 -39.52
N TRP A 591 14.34 -13.46 -40.39
CA TRP A 591 15.68 -13.00 -40.06
C TRP A 591 15.81 -11.49 -40.21
N ALA A 592 16.49 -10.87 -39.25
CA ALA A 592 16.91 -9.49 -39.27
C ALA A 592 18.43 -9.39 -39.46
N PHE A 593 18.84 -8.51 -40.36
CA PHE A 593 20.23 -8.22 -40.70
C PHE A 593 20.50 -6.75 -40.37
N HIS A 594 21.37 -6.51 -39.40
CA HIS A 594 21.75 -5.18 -38.95
C HIS A 594 23.24 -4.94 -39.21
N VAL A 595 23.55 -3.82 -39.87
CA VAL A 595 24.91 -3.39 -40.17
C VAL A 595 25.12 -2.02 -39.53
N PHE A 596 26.06 -1.92 -38.60
CA PHE A 596 26.41 -0.69 -37.89
C PHE A 596 27.83 -0.27 -38.24
N ASN A 597 28.01 0.94 -38.75
CA ASN A 597 29.33 1.54 -38.87
C ASN A 597 29.58 2.39 -37.62
N VAL A 598 30.54 1.95 -36.82
CA VAL A 598 30.96 2.59 -35.57
C VAL A 598 32.35 3.19 -35.72
N ARG A 599 32.60 4.28 -34.99
CA ARG A 599 33.94 4.87 -34.89
C ARG A 599 34.64 4.31 -33.65
N VAL A 600 35.87 3.83 -33.83
CA VAL A 600 36.71 3.24 -32.78
C VAL A 600 38.04 4.01 -32.71
N ALA A 601 38.72 3.99 -31.56
CA ALA A 601 40.11 4.46 -31.47
C ALA A 601 40.99 3.70 -32.47
N LYS A 602 42.09 4.32 -32.93
CA LYS A 602 43.07 3.64 -33.77
C LYS A 602 43.76 2.54 -32.96
N LEU A 603 43.34 1.29 -33.17
CA LEU A 603 43.85 0.13 -32.44
C LEU A 603 45.22 -0.27 -33.02
N GLN A 604 46.16 -0.64 -32.16
CA GLN A 604 47.36 -1.34 -32.62
C GLN A 604 46.98 -2.76 -33.03
N HIS A 605 47.68 -3.36 -34.00
CA HIS A 605 47.39 -4.70 -34.53
C HIS A 605 47.22 -5.78 -33.45
N GLU A 606 47.93 -5.66 -32.32
CA GLU A 606 47.84 -6.57 -31.18
C GLU A 606 46.50 -6.50 -30.42
N HIS A 607 45.82 -5.34 -30.45
CA HIS A 607 44.55 -5.09 -29.76
C HIS A 607 43.31 -5.27 -30.65
N GLU A 608 43.47 -5.34 -31.97
CA GLU A 608 42.37 -5.56 -32.92
C GLU A 608 41.64 -6.88 -32.67
N LYS A 609 42.40 -7.96 -32.48
CA LYS A 609 41.83 -9.29 -32.20
C LYS A 609 41.07 -9.31 -30.89
N SER A 610 41.65 -8.72 -29.85
CA SER A 610 41.04 -8.64 -28.51
C SER A 610 39.76 -7.80 -28.49
N PHE A 611 39.70 -6.75 -29.31
CA PHE A 611 38.49 -5.94 -29.51
C PHE A 611 37.38 -6.73 -30.21
N ILE A 612 37.72 -7.47 -31.28
CA ILE A 612 36.77 -8.33 -32.01
C ILE A 612 36.22 -9.41 -31.07
N ASP A 613 37.08 -10.14 -30.37
CA ASP A 613 36.68 -11.23 -29.45
C ASP A 613 35.78 -10.71 -28.31
N ALA A 614 36.04 -9.51 -27.81
CA ALA A 614 35.21 -8.89 -26.77
C ALA A 614 33.82 -8.47 -27.29
N ILE A 615 33.71 -7.93 -28.51
CA ILE A 615 32.41 -7.61 -29.12
C ILE A 615 31.61 -8.90 -29.38
N HIS A 616 32.26 -9.94 -29.91
CA HIS A 616 31.64 -11.25 -30.08
C HIS A 616 31.08 -11.77 -28.76
N THR A 617 31.89 -11.76 -27.70
CA THR A 617 31.46 -12.24 -26.37
C THR A 617 30.23 -11.48 -25.85
N VAL A 618 30.17 -10.16 -26.04
CA VAL A 618 29.04 -9.34 -25.56
C VAL A 618 27.76 -9.64 -26.35
N PHE A 619 27.84 -9.71 -27.68
CA PHE A 619 26.66 -9.95 -28.51
C PHE A 619 26.21 -11.42 -28.54
N GLU A 620 27.12 -12.39 -28.39
CA GLU A 620 26.77 -13.80 -28.22
C GLU A 620 26.00 -14.03 -26.91
N ASN A 621 26.34 -13.32 -25.83
CA ASN A 621 25.55 -13.39 -24.59
C ASN A 621 24.20 -12.67 -24.72
N LEU A 622 24.16 -11.51 -25.39
CA LEU A 622 22.91 -10.79 -25.64
C LEU A 622 21.92 -11.63 -26.46
N LEU A 623 22.44 -12.38 -27.43
CA LEU A 623 21.68 -13.15 -28.42
C LEU A 623 21.74 -14.66 -28.15
N PHE A 624 22.07 -15.09 -26.93
CA PHE A 624 22.37 -16.49 -26.59
C PHE A 624 21.23 -17.46 -26.93
N ASP A 625 19.98 -17.01 -26.76
CA ASP A 625 18.78 -17.81 -27.06
C ASP A 625 18.35 -17.73 -28.54
N GLU A 626 19.03 -16.91 -29.35
CA GLU A 626 18.73 -16.67 -30.75
C GLU A 626 19.80 -17.32 -31.63
N GLN A 627 19.40 -17.99 -32.71
CA GLN A 627 20.37 -18.39 -33.73
C GLN A 627 20.94 -17.11 -34.37
N ALA A 628 22.08 -16.64 -33.85
CA ALA A 628 22.69 -15.39 -34.24
C ALA A 628 24.10 -15.60 -34.77
N GLN A 629 24.46 -14.82 -35.80
CA GLN A 629 25.81 -14.73 -36.33
C GLN A 629 26.28 -13.28 -36.28
N ILE A 630 27.46 -13.06 -35.73
CA ILE A 630 28.08 -11.74 -35.56
C ILE A 630 29.35 -11.71 -36.39
N GLN A 631 29.63 -10.60 -37.06
CA GLN A 631 30.90 -10.37 -37.74
C GLN A 631 31.36 -8.94 -37.50
N VAL A 632 32.62 -8.77 -37.10
CA VAL A 632 33.25 -7.46 -36.90
C VAL A 632 34.40 -7.30 -37.87
N ARG A 633 34.39 -6.20 -38.64
CA ARG A 633 35.48 -5.86 -39.57
C ARG A 633 35.98 -4.45 -39.31
N ILE A 634 37.29 -4.32 -39.14
CA ILE A 634 37.96 -3.03 -38.99
C ILE A 634 38.45 -2.58 -40.38
N CYS A 635 38.11 -1.36 -40.80
CA CYS A 635 38.51 -0.81 -42.09
C CYS A 635 39.79 0.04 -41.95
N PRO A 636 40.80 -0.11 -42.83
CA PRO A 636 41.93 0.82 -42.89
C PRO A 636 41.46 2.18 -43.44
N ASP A 637 42.03 3.28 -42.90
CA ASP A 637 41.59 4.67 -43.07
C ASP A 637 41.34 5.11 -44.54
N HIS A 638 40.33 5.99 -44.72
CA HIS A 638 39.91 6.71 -45.95
C HIS A 638 39.06 5.98 -47.00
N ASP A 639 37.86 5.53 -46.63
CA ASP A 639 36.73 5.49 -47.57
C ASP A 639 35.46 6.00 -46.88
N ASP A 640 35.10 7.26 -47.16
CA ASP A 640 33.79 7.81 -46.77
C ASP A 640 32.65 7.32 -47.69
N ASP A 641 32.99 6.67 -48.81
CA ASP A 641 32.07 6.12 -49.81
C ASP A 641 32.33 4.62 -50.05
N LEU A 642 32.11 3.80 -49.03
CA LEU A 642 31.89 2.36 -49.27
C LEU A 642 30.48 2.15 -49.82
N THR A 643 30.37 2.10 -51.16
CA THR A 643 29.31 1.37 -51.86
C THR A 643 29.17 -0.02 -51.23
N ILE A 644 27.94 -0.42 -50.93
CA ILE A 644 27.64 -1.73 -50.38
C ILE A 644 27.96 -2.76 -51.46
N ASP A 645 29.08 -3.45 -51.33
CA ASP A 645 29.24 -4.73 -51.99
C ASP A 645 28.68 -5.79 -51.03
N LEU A 646 27.60 -6.48 -51.42
CA LEU A 646 26.94 -7.48 -50.57
C LEU A 646 27.80 -8.74 -50.38
N ASP A 647 28.88 -8.89 -51.15
CA ASP A 647 29.96 -9.86 -50.90
C ASP A 647 30.70 -9.58 -49.57
N LEU A 648 30.50 -8.40 -48.96
CA LEU A 648 31.07 -8.00 -47.67
C LEU A 648 30.32 -8.52 -46.44
N LEU A 649 29.16 -9.17 -46.60
CA LEU A 649 28.46 -9.82 -45.48
C LEU A 649 29.24 -11.04 -44.93
N GLY A 650 30.25 -11.54 -45.66
CA GLY A 650 31.21 -12.53 -45.17
C GLY A 650 30.66 -13.92 -44.85
N PHE A 651 29.34 -14.09 -44.81
CA PHE A 651 28.64 -15.36 -44.59
C PHE A 651 28.63 -16.17 -45.88
N ARG A 652 28.98 -17.46 -45.81
CA ARG A 652 28.86 -18.36 -46.97
C ARG A 652 27.38 -18.59 -47.25
N ARG A 653 27.00 -18.69 -48.53
CA ARG A 653 25.60 -19.00 -48.97
C ARG A 653 25.02 -20.29 -48.36
N GLU A 654 25.89 -21.15 -47.84
CA GLU A 654 25.54 -22.42 -47.17
C GLU A 654 25.21 -22.25 -45.67
N GLU A 655 25.56 -21.13 -45.05
CA GLU A 655 25.46 -20.91 -43.59
C GLU A 655 24.10 -20.37 -43.14
N ILE A 656 23.32 -19.74 -44.04
CA ILE A 656 21.97 -19.24 -43.76
C ILE A 656 21.04 -19.54 -44.96
N PRO A 657 20.08 -20.49 -44.86
CA PRO A 657 19.20 -20.89 -45.96
C PRO A 657 18.35 -19.75 -46.55
N ALA A 658 18.11 -18.69 -45.76
CA ALA A 658 17.30 -17.54 -46.15
C ALA A 658 18.00 -16.56 -47.12
N ILE A 659 19.32 -16.66 -47.30
CA ILE A 659 20.10 -15.77 -48.19
C ILE A 659 19.88 -16.12 -49.67
N ALA A 660 19.48 -17.36 -49.99
CA ALA A 660 19.44 -17.87 -51.37
C ALA A 660 18.40 -17.22 -52.30
N ASN A 661 17.37 -16.54 -51.76
CA ASN A 661 16.23 -16.02 -52.53
C ASN A 661 16.00 -14.50 -52.39
N ILE A 662 17.00 -13.73 -51.93
CA ILE A 662 16.86 -12.28 -51.80
C ILE A 662 17.08 -11.65 -53.19
N ASP A 663 16.02 -11.06 -53.77
CA ASP A 663 16.09 -10.27 -55.00
C ASP A 663 16.54 -8.83 -54.66
N LEU A 664 17.79 -8.53 -54.97
CA LEU A 664 18.58 -7.41 -54.41
C LEU A 664 18.41 -6.07 -55.16
N GLN A 665 17.45 -5.96 -56.07
CA GLN A 665 17.10 -4.71 -56.77
C GLN A 665 15.72 -4.14 -56.40
N ALA A 666 14.96 -4.79 -55.52
CA ALA A 666 13.66 -4.29 -55.07
C ALA A 666 13.81 -3.23 -53.95
N PRO A 667 13.00 -2.15 -53.95
CA PRO A 667 13.11 -1.09 -52.96
C PRO A 667 12.49 -1.54 -51.62
N THR A 668 13.28 -2.22 -50.78
CA THR A 668 12.94 -2.48 -49.38
C THR A 668 13.39 -1.29 -48.52
N THR A 669 12.51 -0.87 -47.61
CA THR A 669 12.48 0.39 -46.86
C THR A 669 13.84 0.83 -46.31
N MET A 670 14.58 1.63 -47.08
CA MET A 670 15.91 2.11 -46.72
C MET A 670 15.78 3.37 -45.82
N ARG A 671 15.96 3.24 -44.51
CA ARG A 671 16.02 4.39 -43.58
C ARG A 671 17.46 4.64 -43.15
N ARG A 672 18.01 5.80 -43.54
CA ARG A 672 19.36 6.26 -43.18
C ARG A 672 19.29 7.03 -41.84
N ILE A 673 19.83 6.46 -40.77
CA ILE A 673 19.77 7.06 -39.42
C ILE A 673 21.13 7.69 -39.09
N ARG A 674 21.14 8.95 -38.64
CA ARG A 674 22.36 9.78 -38.48
C ARG A 674 22.84 9.97 -37.03
N SER A 675 22.12 9.50 -36.00
CA SER A 675 22.58 9.57 -34.60
C SER A 675 21.89 8.55 -33.66
N ALA A 676 22.52 8.21 -32.53
CA ALA A 676 21.95 7.32 -31.51
C ALA A 676 20.64 7.87 -30.89
N ASP A 677 20.52 9.19 -30.72
CA ASP A 677 19.29 9.83 -30.23
C ASP A 677 18.11 9.69 -31.20
N SER A 678 18.39 9.51 -32.50
CA SER A 678 17.35 9.25 -33.50
C SER A 678 16.87 7.79 -33.52
N ILE A 679 17.57 6.86 -32.85
CA ILE A 679 17.19 5.44 -32.75
C ILE A 679 16.12 5.22 -31.67
N ILE A 680 16.21 5.90 -30.52
CA ILE A 680 15.24 5.77 -29.41
C ILE A 680 13.85 6.33 -29.79
N LYS A 681 13.77 7.29 -30.73
CA LYS A 681 12.50 7.81 -31.25
C LYS A 681 11.82 6.87 -32.25
N LEU A 682 12.55 5.92 -32.85
CA LEU A 682 12.03 5.03 -33.88
C LEU A 682 11.35 3.78 -33.30
N ASP A 683 11.56 3.43 -32.03
CA ASP A 683 10.92 2.27 -31.39
C ASP A 683 9.43 2.50 -31.05
N ASN A 684 8.96 3.75 -31.18
CA ASN A 684 7.56 4.13 -30.97
C ASN A 684 6.75 4.29 -32.29
N GLN A 685 7.29 3.87 -33.44
CA GLN A 685 6.60 3.82 -34.74
C GLN A 685 6.83 2.48 -35.42
#